data_AF-A0A7K5X756-F1
#
_entry.id   AF-A0A7K5X756-F1
#
_cell.length_a   1.000
_cell.length_b   1.000
_cell.length_c   1.000
_cell.angle_alpha   90.00
_cell.angle_beta   90.00
_cell.angle_gamma   90.00
#
_symmetry.space_group_name_H-M   'P 1'
#
loop_
_entity.id
_entity.type
_entity.pdbx_description
1 polymer ?
#
loop_
_entity_poly.entity_id
_entity_poly.type
_entity_poly.pdbx_seq_one_letter_code
_entity_poly.pdbx_strand_id
1 'polypeptide(L)'
;TMAMPAGVSPILVLLVLLLLCRVAPSRQEPAPVQLRLAGPRGPAGEGRLEVLYQGRWGTPMVLGREMGTPSPACVPPGPIWLDNVRCGGSEGSLAECVHNGWGTSDCHHGEDAGVVCSGQRLPSASPQATISSNLVPGLSLEEVRLKPILARAKLSMPVMEGAVEVKHNGRWRQVCDAGWTRNNSRVVCGMLGFPREKHVNTSFYRKLWNMKLKDPKSSLKTLSQKNSFWVHRVQCRGTEPHLARCPTQVAPPGPRQHACPGGMHAIVSCLPGPAFQKGTSKGRSKTSPGKVLPVRLRAGTHIGEGRVEVLRHGQWGTVCDKQWDLAAASVVCRQLGFGTAKQALVGAQMGQGLGPIHMSEVRCTGHERSLGECRFQNAERSGCRHEADAAVRCHMPHMDFQSQVRLAGGRSPEEGVVEVLVPVQGRPQWGAVCGAQWGLNEAMVVCRQLGLGFASHALQETWYWAGSPDATQVVMSGVRCAGTELALQQCQRHGPVHCPSGGGRFSAGVTCTAHAPDLVMNAQLVQETAYLEDRPLGLLYCAHEERCLSRSADHMQWPYGHRRLLRFSSQIHNLGRADFRPRMGRHAWTWHQCHRHFHSIEVFTHYDLLTLNGSKVAEGHKASFCLEDTNCPEGLQRRFACANFGEQGVSVGCWDTYRHDIDCQWIDITDVPPGSYTFQVVVNPKHEVAESDFSNNVMRCQCKYDGQRVWMH
;
A
#
# COMPACT_ATOMS: atom_id res chain seq x y z
N THR A 1 -41.79 -80.83 1.55
CA THR A 1 -40.80 -81.89 1.86
C THR A 1 -39.62 -81.23 2.58
N MET A 2 -39.75 -81.00 3.90
CA MET A 2 -39.03 -81.70 4.99
C MET A 2 -37.50 -81.77 4.77
N ALA A 3 -36.60 -81.32 5.64
CA ALA A 3 -36.69 -80.86 7.03
C ALA A 3 -35.40 -80.07 7.41
N MET A 4 -35.48 -79.20 8.44
CA MET A 4 -34.33 -78.76 9.24
C MET A 4 -34.18 -79.66 10.48
N PRO A 5 -33.01 -79.66 11.14
CA PRO A 5 -32.96 -79.14 12.52
C PRO A 5 -31.74 -78.22 12.72
N ALA A 6 -31.90 -76.98 13.20
CA ALA A 6 -32.28 -76.51 14.53
C ALA A 6 -31.06 -76.32 15.46
N GLY A 7 -30.86 -75.07 15.91
CA GLY A 7 -30.20 -74.82 17.20
C GLY A 7 -29.17 -73.69 17.28
N VAL A 8 -29.47 -72.45 16.88
CA VAL A 8 -28.85 -71.28 17.52
C VAL A 8 -29.89 -70.16 17.66
N SER A 9 -30.10 -69.71 18.89
CA SER A 9 -31.04 -68.64 19.26
C SER A 9 -30.62 -67.28 18.67
N PRO A 10 -31.54 -66.48 18.09
CA PRO A 10 -31.22 -65.18 17.47
C PRO A 10 -30.75 -64.12 18.48
N ILE A 11 -30.87 -64.38 19.79
CA ILE A 11 -30.41 -63.47 20.84
C ILE A 11 -28.88 -63.54 21.01
N LEU A 12 -28.25 -64.68 20.71
CA LEU A 12 -26.79 -64.81 20.84
C LEU A 12 -26.05 -64.21 19.64
N VAL A 13 -26.62 -64.25 18.45
CA VAL A 13 -26.05 -63.61 17.25
C VAL A 13 -26.18 -62.08 17.34
N LEU A 14 -27.27 -61.57 17.92
CA LEU A 14 -27.43 -60.12 18.12
C LEU A 14 -26.49 -59.58 19.22
N LEU A 15 -26.22 -60.34 20.29
CA LEU A 15 -25.24 -59.92 21.30
C LEU A 15 -23.80 -59.97 20.78
N VAL A 16 -23.43 -60.96 19.95
CA VAL A 16 -22.08 -61.03 19.37
C VAL A 16 -21.86 -59.93 18.31
N LEU A 17 -22.88 -59.57 17.52
CA LEU A 17 -22.79 -58.42 16.60
C LEU A 17 -22.81 -57.06 17.33
N LEU A 18 -23.47 -56.94 18.50
CA LEU A 18 -23.45 -55.72 19.30
C LEU A 18 -22.15 -55.57 20.12
N LEU A 19 -21.46 -56.67 20.47
CA LEU A 19 -20.14 -56.64 21.10
C LEU A 19 -18.98 -56.50 20.10
N LEU A 20 -19.13 -56.91 18.84
CA LEU A 20 -18.16 -56.65 17.77
C LEU A 20 -18.28 -55.24 17.15
N CYS A 21 -19.37 -54.52 17.40
CA CYS A 21 -19.55 -53.11 17.02
C CYS A 21 -19.14 -52.11 18.12
N ARG A 22 -18.45 -52.54 19.18
CA ARG A 22 -17.88 -51.67 20.23
C ARG A 22 -16.38 -51.87 20.42
N VAL A 23 -15.65 -52.01 19.32
CA VAL A 23 -14.26 -51.58 19.25
C VAL A 23 -14.13 -50.83 17.95
N ALA A 24 -14.39 -49.51 18.00
CA ALA A 24 -13.83 -48.64 16.99
C ALA A 24 -12.33 -48.94 16.97
N PRO A 25 -11.70 -49.23 15.81
CA PRO A 25 -10.25 -49.12 15.77
C PRO A 25 -9.97 -47.72 16.27
N SER A 26 -9.14 -47.61 17.31
CA SER A 26 -8.50 -46.36 17.67
C SER A 26 -8.20 -45.66 16.36
N ARG A 27 -8.87 -44.53 16.07
CA ARG A 27 -8.33 -43.59 15.09
C ARG A 27 -6.95 -43.32 15.66
N GLN A 28 -5.94 -44.02 15.13
CA GLN A 28 -4.61 -43.45 15.12
C GLN A 28 -4.86 -42.09 14.52
N GLU A 29 -4.73 -41.05 15.35
CA GLU A 29 -4.58 -39.71 14.81
C GLU A 29 -3.55 -39.86 13.69
N PRO A 30 -3.88 -39.46 12.44
CA PRO A 30 -2.91 -39.53 11.38
C PRO A 30 -1.67 -38.80 11.90
N ALA A 31 -0.55 -39.51 12.00
CA ALA A 31 0.67 -38.93 12.52
C ALA A 31 0.91 -37.61 11.76
N PRO A 32 1.20 -36.50 12.46
CA PRO A 32 1.33 -35.21 11.82
C PRO A 32 2.36 -35.33 10.70
N VAL A 33 1.89 -35.20 9.48
CA VAL A 33 2.73 -35.31 8.29
C VAL A 33 3.68 -34.12 8.29
N GLN A 34 4.97 -34.40 8.30
CA GLN A 34 5.97 -33.35 8.28
C GLN A 34 6.09 -32.80 6.86
N LEU A 35 6.06 -31.47 6.77
CA LEU A 35 6.20 -30.74 5.52
C LEU A 35 7.53 -30.00 5.51
N ARG A 36 8.16 -29.94 4.35
CA ARG A 36 9.29 -29.03 4.11
C ARG A 36 9.16 -28.40 2.73
N LEU A 37 9.87 -27.30 2.55
CA LEU A 37 10.06 -26.67 1.26
C LEU A 37 11.49 -26.98 0.78
N ALA A 38 11.61 -27.59 -0.40
CA ALA A 38 12.88 -27.97 -1.00
C ALA A 38 13.10 -27.23 -2.34
N GLY A 39 14.33 -26.79 -2.61
CA GLY A 39 14.68 -26.07 -3.84
C GLY A 39 15.99 -25.28 -3.70
N PRO A 40 16.61 -24.86 -4.81
CA PRO A 40 17.85 -24.10 -4.77
C PRO A 40 17.60 -22.70 -4.18
N ARG A 41 18.00 -22.51 -2.91
CA ARG A 41 18.18 -21.24 -2.15
C ARG A 41 17.26 -20.07 -2.55
N GLY A 42 15.96 -20.22 -2.34
CA GLY A 42 14.97 -19.13 -2.34
C GLY A 42 14.73 -18.50 -0.95
N PRO A 43 13.87 -17.46 -0.85
CA PRO A 43 13.42 -16.89 0.42
C PRO A 43 12.77 -17.96 1.31
N ALA A 44 12.80 -17.76 2.62
CA ALA A 44 12.17 -18.70 3.54
C ALA A 44 10.64 -18.63 3.45
N GLY A 45 10.00 -19.75 3.15
CA GLY A 45 8.56 -19.81 2.90
C GLY A 45 8.20 -20.06 1.43
N GLU A 46 9.22 -20.21 0.57
CA GLU A 46 9.06 -20.59 -0.84
C GLU A 46 9.85 -21.85 -1.16
N GLY A 47 9.24 -22.75 -1.91
CA GLY A 47 9.90 -23.94 -2.43
C GLY A 47 8.91 -25.01 -2.84
N ARG A 48 9.44 -26.08 -3.44
CA ARG A 48 8.64 -27.26 -3.75
C ARG A 48 8.21 -27.91 -2.44
N LEU A 49 6.92 -28.18 -2.32
CA LEU A 49 6.38 -28.80 -1.13
C LEU A 49 6.76 -30.28 -1.11
N GLU A 50 7.38 -30.73 -0.03
CA GLU A 50 7.70 -32.14 0.18
C GLU A 50 7.04 -32.62 1.47
N VAL A 51 6.47 -33.81 1.39
CA VAL A 51 5.74 -34.52 2.42
C VAL A 51 6.57 -35.72 2.88
N LEU A 52 6.80 -35.85 4.19
CA LEU A 52 7.45 -37.02 4.78
C LEU A 52 6.42 -38.10 5.08
N TYR A 53 6.51 -39.23 4.38
CA TYR A 53 5.65 -40.40 4.60
C TYR A 53 6.49 -41.68 4.66
N GLN A 54 6.23 -42.54 5.65
CA GLN A 54 7.02 -43.76 5.94
C GLN A 54 8.55 -43.55 5.93
N GLY A 55 9.02 -42.42 6.46
CA GLY A 55 10.44 -42.10 6.57
C GLY A 55 11.12 -41.62 5.29
N ARG A 56 10.37 -41.39 4.20
CA ARG A 56 10.90 -40.87 2.92
C ARG A 56 10.15 -39.63 2.46
N TRP A 57 10.89 -38.62 1.97
CA TRP A 57 10.33 -37.39 1.42
C TRP A 57 9.84 -37.60 -0.02
N GLY A 58 8.69 -37.04 -0.37
CA GLY A 58 8.10 -37.05 -1.72
C GLY A 58 7.11 -35.90 -1.91
N THR A 59 6.61 -35.68 -3.12
CA THR A 59 5.87 -34.45 -3.49
C THR A 59 4.34 -34.65 -3.54
N PRO A 60 3.52 -33.62 -3.22
CA PRO A 60 2.10 -33.56 -3.49
C PRO A 60 1.76 -32.76 -4.77
N MET A 61 0.62 -33.04 -5.42
CA MET A 61 0.20 -32.39 -6.69
C MET A 61 -1.23 -31.82 -6.60
N VAL A 62 -1.51 -30.70 -7.30
CA VAL A 62 -2.82 -30.00 -7.32
C VAL A 62 -3.26 -29.73 -8.77
N LEU A 63 -4.54 -29.92 -9.07
CA LEU A 63 -5.15 -29.84 -10.41
C LEU A 63 -4.95 -28.45 -11.09
N GLY A 64 -4.07 -28.40 -12.08
CA GLY A 64 -3.93 -27.32 -13.07
C GLY A 64 -4.05 -27.89 -14.48
N ARG A 65 -4.76 -27.20 -15.36
CA ARG A 65 -5.13 -27.67 -16.71
C ARG A 65 -3.89 -27.82 -17.61
N GLU A 66 -3.79 -28.94 -18.33
CA GLU A 66 -2.70 -29.30 -19.26
C GLU A 66 -2.30 -28.18 -20.24
N MET A 67 -0.99 -27.95 -20.38
CA MET A 67 -0.35 -27.58 -21.65
C MET A 67 0.99 -28.31 -21.78
N GLY A 68 1.18 -28.95 -22.92
CA GLY A 68 2.24 -29.94 -23.15
C GLY A 68 3.61 -29.41 -23.61
N THR A 69 4.57 -30.31 -23.37
CA THR A 69 5.90 -30.59 -23.96
C THR A 69 7.14 -29.76 -23.53
N PRO A 70 8.32 -30.43 -23.46
CA PRO A 70 9.27 -30.20 -22.37
C PRO A 70 10.58 -29.54 -22.81
N SER A 71 11.35 -29.04 -21.83
CA SER A 71 12.80 -28.88 -22.00
C SER A 71 13.54 -29.18 -20.69
N PRO A 72 14.78 -29.70 -20.78
CA PRO A 72 15.33 -30.62 -19.80
C PRO A 72 16.25 -29.90 -18.83
N ALA A 73 15.85 -29.83 -17.56
CA ALA A 73 16.77 -29.53 -16.48
C ALA A 73 16.28 -30.17 -15.17
N CYS A 74 16.90 -31.31 -14.84
CA CYS A 74 16.91 -31.97 -13.54
C CYS A 74 15.56 -32.43 -12.95
N VAL A 75 15.09 -33.61 -13.37
CA VAL A 75 14.17 -34.43 -12.55
C VAL A 75 14.99 -35.15 -11.48
N PRO A 76 14.82 -34.89 -10.17
CA PRO A 76 15.37 -35.77 -9.14
C PRO A 76 14.48 -37.03 -9.02
N PRO A 77 15.04 -38.23 -8.80
CA PRO A 77 14.26 -39.45 -8.63
C PRO A 77 13.64 -39.47 -7.21
N GLY A 78 12.35 -39.16 -7.10
CA GLY A 78 11.62 -39.18 -5.83
C GLY A 78 10.24 -39.86 -5.98
N PRO A 79 9.65 -40.40 -4.90
CA PRO A 79 8.26 -40.85 -4.93
C PRO A 79 7.31 -39.65 -4.94
N ILE A 80 6.21 -39.74 -5.71
CA ILE A 80 5.06 -38.82 -5.60
C ILE A 80 4.10 -39.45 -4.58
N TRP A 81 3.81 -38.74 -3.49
CA TRP A 81 3.03 -39.32 -2.39
C TRP A 81 1.54 -39.01 -2.45
N LEU A 82 1.17 -37.85 -2.99
CA LEU A 82 -0.22 -37.40 -3.01
C LEU A 82 -0.55 -36.78 -4.36
N ASP A 83 -1.66 -37.23 -4.94
CA ASP A 83 -2.19 -36.70 -6.19
C ASP A 83 -3.66 -36.30 -6.01
N ASN A 84 -4.08 -35.29 -6.78
CA ASN A 84 -5.42 -34.73 -6.80
C ASN A 84 -5.89 -34.23 -5.41
N VAL A 85 -4.99 -33.58 -4.66
CA VAL A 85 -5.26 -33.10 -3.30
C VAL A 85 -6.28 -31.96 -3.32
N ARG A 86 -7.39 -32.12 -2.59
CA ARG A 86 -8.47 -31.14 -2.44
C ARG A 86 -8.80 -30.91 -0.97
N CYS A 87 -8.54 -29.71 -0.49
CA CYS A 87 -8.78 -29.29 0.90
C CYS A 87 -9.95 -28.29 0.96
N GLY A 88 -10.76 -28.35 2.03
CA GLY A 88 -11.85 -27.43 2.34
C GLY A 88 -11.41 -26.18 3.11
N GLY A 89 -10.16 -26.13 3.61
CA GLY A 89 -9.56 -24.99 4.30
C GLY A 89 -9.77 -24.98 5.82
N SER A 90 -10.27 -26.07 6.40
CA SER A 90 -10.46 -26.24 7.85
C SER A 90 -9.63 -27.38 8.45
N GLU A 91 -8.92 -28.12 7.59
CA GLU A 91 -8.05 -29.24 7.91
C GLU A 91 -6.75 -28.77 8.59
N GLY A 92 -6.26 -29.55 9.55
CA GLY A 92 -5.00 -29.28 10.25
C GLY A 92 -3.77 -29.84 9.54
N SER A 93 -3.97 -30.72 8.55
CA SER A 93 -2.90 -31.40 7.79
C SER A 93 -3.35 -31.77 6.38
N LEU A 94 -2.40 -31.84 5.44
CA LEU A 94 -2.66 -32.29 4.05
C LEU A 94 -3.10 -33.76 3.96
N ALA A 95 -2.81 -34.57 4.98
CA ALA A 95 -3.29 -35.95 5.07
C ALA A 95 -4.81 -36.06 5.26
N GLU A 96 -5.45 -34.97 5.70
CA GLU A 96 -6.91 -34.90 5.94
C GLU A 96 -7.68 -34.45 4.70
N CYS A 97 -6.96 -33.98 3.68
CA CYS A 97 -7.56 -33.55 2.42
C CYS A 97 -7.94 -34.76 1.55
N VAL A 98 -8.96 -34.59 0.70
CA VAL A 98 -9.36 -35.64 -0.25
C VAL A 98 -8.27 -35.80 -1.31
N HIS A 99 -7.81 -37.03 -1.52
CA HIS A 99 -6.73 -37.37 -2.46
C HIS A 99 -6.87 -38.82 -2.98
N ASN A 100 -6.15 -39.19 -4.05
CA ASN A 100 -6.25 -40.51 -4.69
C ASN A 100 -5.66 -41.68 -3.87
N GLY A 101 -4.89 -41.38 -2.82
CA GLY A 101 -4.26 -42.35 -1.93
C GLY A 101 -2.75 -42.18 -1.87
N TRP A 102 -2.12 -42.64 -0.79
CA TRP A 102 -0.68 -42.50 -0.58
C TRP A 102 0.14 -43.32 -1.60
N GLY A 103 0.94 -42.65 -2.41
CA GLY A 103 1.81 -43.29 -3.42
C GLY A 103 1.07 -43.77 -4.68
N THR A 104 -0.21 -43.43 -4.81
CA THR A 104 -1.02 -43.73 -6.00
C THR A 104 -1.14 -42.47 -6.85
N SER A 105 -0.38 -42.42 -7.94
CA SER A 105 -0.34 -41.29 -8.89
C SER A 105 -0.01 -41.81 -10.30
N ASP A 106 -0.59 -41.19 -11.32
CA ASP A 106 -0.30 -41.38 -12.74
C ASP A 106 0.56 -40.24 -13.33
N CYS A 107 1.08 -39.36 -12.48
CA CYS A 107 1.68 -38.11 -12.88
C CYS A 107 3.22 -38.15 -12.94
N HIS A 108 3.85 -37.07 -13.44
CA HIS A 108 5.30 -36.87 -13.42
C HIS A 108 5.69 -35.61 -12.61
N HIS A 109 6.94 -35.53 -12.14
CA HIS A 109 7.47 -34.40 -11.34
C HIS A 109 7.43 -33.01 -12.00
N GLY A 110 6.91 -32.92 -13.23
CA GLY A 110 6.72 -31.63 -13.91
C GLY A 110 5.51 -30.85 -13.40
N GLU A 111 4.64 -31.48 -12.60
CA GLU A 111 3.43 -30.84 -12.08
C GLU A 111 3.48 -30.65 -10.54
N ASP A 112 4.65 -30.89 -9.93
CA ASP A 112 4.85 -30.88 -8.47
C ASP A 112 4.33 -29.57 -7.85
N ALA A 113 3.53 -29.67 -6.79
CA ALA A 113 2.96 -28.48 -6.16
C ALA A 113 4.03 -27.69 -5.39
N GLY A 114 4.10 -26.39 -5.68
CA GLY A 114 4.82 -25.39 -4.89
C GLY A 114 3.85 -24.53 -4.11
N VAL A 115 4.28 -24.04 -2.93
CA VAL A 115 3.54 -23.05 -2.17
C VAL A 115 4.42 -21.85 -1.86
N VAL A 116 3.81 -20.67 -1.86
CA VAL A 116 4.41 -19.42 -1.38
C VAL A 116 3.62 -19.02 -0.15
N CYS A 117 4.21 -19.18 1.03
CA CYS A 117 3.55 -18.81 2.27
C CYS A 117 3.71 -17.31 2.52
N SER A 118 2.62 -16.60 2.80
CA SER A 118 2.64 -15.24 3.35
C SER A 118 2.99 -15.26 4.85
N GLY A 119 4.17 -15.78 5.17
CA GLY A 119 4.68 -15.93 6.53
C GLY A 119 5.94 -15.09 6.75
N GLN A 120 5.81 -14.00 7.51
CA GLN A 120 6.96 -13.34 8.14
C GLN A 120 7.81 -14.40 8.85
N ARG A 121 9.10 -14.52 8.51
CA ARG A 121 10.06 -15.03 9.49
C ARG A 121 9.99 -14.10 10.68
N LEU A 122 9.54 -14.60 11.82
CA LEU A 122 9.99 -14.11 13.13
C LEU A 122 11.38 -14.71 13.35
N PRO A 123 12.49 -13.95 13.28
CA PRO A 123 13.76 -14.39 13.81
C PRO A 123 13.78 -14.05 15.31
N SER A 124 13.94 -15.07 16.14
CA SER A 124 14.12 -14.98 17.61
C SER A 124 13.10 -14.10 18.34
N ALA A 125 12.01 -14.73 18.79
CA ALA A 125 11.17 -14.19 19.85
C ALA A 125 11.99 -13.98 21.14
N SER A 126 12.56 -12.80 21.33
CA SER A 126 12.54 -12.14 22.63
C SER A 126 11.17 -11.49 22.78
N PRO A 127 10.52 -11.61 23.94
CA PRO A 127 9.08 -11.77 24.03
C PRO A 127 8.37 -10.64 23.31
N GLN A 128 7.54 -11.03 22.33
CA GLN A 128 6.48 -10.18 21.83
C GLN A 128 5.88 -9.45 23.02
N ALA A 129 5.79 -8.12 22.91
CA ALA A 129 4.86 -7.36 23.71
C ALA A 129 3.53 -8.07 23.56
N THR A 130 3.24 -8.91 24.55
CA THR A 130 1.99 -9.59 24.71
C THR A 130 0.99 -8.45 24.60
N ILE A 131 -0.03 -8.67 23.76
CA ILE A 131 -1.34 -8.11 24.02
C ILE A 131 -1.49 -8.18 25.54
N SER A 132 -1.38 -7.04 26.24
CA SER A 132 -1.64 -7.01 27.66
C SER A 132 -3.10 -7.41 27.78
N SER A 133 -3.27 -8.70 28.01
CA SER A 133 -4.52 -9.41 28.11
C SER A 133 -5.13 -9.01 29.44
N ASN A 134 -5.79 -7.86 29.41
CA ASN A 134 -7.07 -7.71 30.06
C ASN A 134 -8.20 -7.81 29.01
N LEU A 135 -7.95 -8.50 27.89
CA LEU A 135 -9.00 -8.92 26.96
C LEU A 135 -9.72 -10.11 27.57
N VAL A 136 -11.01 -9.91 27.84
CA VAL A 136 -11.97 -11.00 28.00
C VAL A 136 -11.89 -11.87 26.73
N PRO A 137 -11.63 -13.19 26.85
CA PRO A 137 -11.61 -14.07 25.68
C PRO A 137 -12.97 -14.06 24.99
N GLY A 138 -12.99 -13.78 23.67
CA GLY A 138 -14.17 -14.01 22.82
C GLY A 138 -15.01 -12.79 22.39
N LEU A 139 -14.55 -11.55 22.61
CA LEU A 139 -15.31 -10.36 22.22
C LEU A 139 -14.50 -9.32 21.44
N SER A 140 -14.33 -9.54 20.14
CA SER A 140 -13.76 -8.52 19.25
C SER A 140 -14.88 -7.63 18.68
N LEU A 141 -14.92 -6.37 19.12
CA LEU A 141 -15.71 -5.31 18.48
C LEU A 141 -14.84 -4.65 17.41
N GLU A 142 -14.77 -5.29 16.24
CA GLU A 142 -13.77 -4.94 15.21
C GLU A 142 -14.20 -3.77 14.34
N GLU A 143 -15.50 -3.68 14.03
CA GLU A 143 -16.02 -2.66 13.11
C GLU A 143 -17.14 -1.84 13.75
N VAL A 144 -17.16 -0.55 13.44
CA VAL A 144 -18.16 0.42 13.89
C VAL A 144 -18.69 1.16 12.67
N ARG A 145 -20.00 1.44 12.63
CA ARG A 145 -20.61 2.31 11.62
C ARG A 145 -21.68 3.20 12.23
N LEU A 146 -21.98 4.29 11.53
CA LEU A 146 -23.13 5.14 11.85
C LEU A 146 -24.29 4.84 10.91
N LYS A 147 -25.44 4.54 11.48
CA LYS A 147 -26.70 4.47 10.74
C LYS A 147 -27.39 5.84 10.78
N PRO A 148 -27.48 6.56 9.64
CA PRO A 148 -28.09 7.89 9.61
C PRO A 148 -29.58 7.80 9.95
N ILE A 149 -30.01 8.64 10.89
CA ILE A 149 -31.41 8.70 11.36
C ILE A 149 -32.21 9.73 10.57
N LEU A 150 -31.59 10.88 10.29
CA LEU A 150 -32.21 12.01 9.61
C LEU A 150 -32.11 11.86 8.10
N ALA A 151 -33.16 12.23 7.36
CA ALA A 151 -33.18 12.15 5.90
C ALA A 151 -32.04 12.95 5.24
N ARG A 152 -31.73 14.14 5.76
CA ARG A 152 -30.61 14.97 5.30
C ARG A 152 -29.24 14.30 5.52
N ALA A 153 -29.07 13.54 6.61
CA ALA A 153 -27.85 12.81 6.88
C ALA A 153 -27.64 11.60 5.95
N LYS A 154 -28.73 11.03 5.40
CA LYS A 154 -28.65 9.95 4.39
C LYS A 154 -28.09 10.41 3.05
N LEU A 155 -28.19 11.70 2.74
CA LEU A 155 -27.66 12.31 1.51
C LEU A 155 -26.26 12.90 1.71
N SER A 156 -25.70 12.81 2.91
CA SER A 156 -24.41 13.40 3.27
C SER A 156 -23.34 12.32 3.37
N MET A 157 -22.36 12.38 2.47
CA MET A 157 -21.10 11.62 2.56
C MET A 157 -19.95 12.55 2.94
N PRO A 158 -19.13 12.22 3.96
CA PRO A 158 -19.25 11.05 4.82
C PRO A 158 -20.42 11.17 5.82
N VAL A 159 -20.91 10.04 6.34
CA VAL A 159 -21.92 10.04 7.40
C VAL A 159 -21.28 10.50 8.70
N MET A 160 -21.62 11.71 9.13
CA MET A 160 -21.05 12.33 10.34
C MET A 160 -21.89 12.10 11.60
N GLU A 161 -23.16 11.72 11.46
CA GLU A 161 -24.08 11.66 12.59
C GLU A 161 -25.10 10.53 12.42
N GLY A 162 -25.27 9.72 13.47
CA GLY A 162 -26.20 8.58 13.42
C GLY A 162 -26.18 7.72 14.68
N ALA A 163 -26.99 6.66 14.64
CA ALA A 163 -26.96 5.61 15.66
C ALA A 163 -25.71 4.75 15.47
N VAL A 164 -25.03 4.42 16.57
CA VAL A 164 -23.85 3.56 16.56
C VAL A 164 -24.26 2.11 16.42
N GLU A 165 -23.72 1.45 15.41
CA GLU A 165 -23.78 0.00 15.24
C GLU A 165 -22.37 -0.58 15.29
N VAL A 166 -22.23 -1.72 15.97
CA VAL A 166 -20.97 -2.46 16.08
C VAL A 166 -21.12 -3.85 15.50
N LYS A 167 -20.09 -4.34 14.83
CA LYS A 167 -20.07 -5.69 14.27
C LYS A 167 -19.51 -6.66 15.30
N HIS A 168 -20.24 -7.74 15.53
CA HIS A 168 -19.83 -8.81 16.44
C HIS A 168 -20.34 -10.14 15.88
N ASN A 169 -19.46 -11.15 15.77
CA ASN A 169 -19.74 -12.44 15.14
C ASN A 169 -20.40 -12.29 13.75
N GLY A 170 -19.86 -11.39 12.92
CA GLY A 170 -20.35 -11.11 11.55
C GLY A 170 -21.68 -10.34 11.47
N ARG A 171 -22.36 -10.04 12.58
CA ARG A 171 -23.65 -9.34 12.59
C ARG A 171 -23.54 -7.93 13.17
N TRP A 172 -24.24 -6.98 12.55
CA TRP A 172 -24.37 -5.61 13.07
C TRP A 172 -25.37 -5.57 14.22
N ARG A 173 -24.94 -5.00 15.35
CA ARG A 173 -25.71 -4.90 16.60
C ARG A 173 -25.80 -3.46 17.05
N GLN A 174 -26.92 -3.12 17.72
CA GLN A 174 -27.12 -1.78 18.30
C GLN A 174 -26.41 -1.65 19.64
N VAL A 175 -26.02 -0.41 19.96
CA VAL A 175 -25.42 -0.03 21.24
C VAL A 175 -26.40 0.81 22.06
N CYS A 176 -26.56 0.48 23.33
CA CYS A 176 -27.43 1.20 24.26
C CYS A 176 -26.83 2.57 24.64
N ASP A 177 -27.67 3.60 24.76
CA ASP A 177 -27.26 4.94 25.21
C ASP A 177 -27.03 5.03 26.73
N ALA A 178 -27.46 4.02 27.50
CA ALA A 178 -27.31 4.02 28.95
C ALA A 178 -25.83 4.05 29.37
N GLY A 179 -25.43 5.11 30.07
CA GLY A 179 -24.04 5.32 30.47
C GLY A 179 -23.11 5.70 29.30
N TRP A 180 -23.66 6.10 28.15
CA TRP A 180 -22.87 6.57 27.02
C TRP A 180 -22.26 7.94 27.30
N THR A 181 -20.93 8.02 27.29
CA THR A 181 -20.21 9.26 27.60
C THR A 181 -19.63 9.92 26.34
N ARG A 182 -19.19 11.17 26.49
CA ARG A 182 -18.42 11.87 25.45
C ARG A 182 -17.14 11.12 25.05
N ASN A 183 -16.48 10.43 26.00
CA ASN A 183 -15.27 9.66 25.73
C ASN A 183 -15.55 8.45 24.83
N ASN A 184 -16.71 7.80 24.99
CA ASN A 184 -17.14 6.74 24.08
C ASN A 184 -17.34 7.29 22.66
N SER A 185 -17.99 8.45 22.54
CA SER A 185 -18.15 9.14 21.25
C SER A 185 -16.80 9.51 20.62
N ARG A 186 -15.81 9.94 21.41
CA ARG A 186 -14.45 10.24 20.93
C ARG A 186 -13.78 9.01 20.30
N VAL A 187 -13.84 7.85 20.97
CA VAL A 187 -13.26 6.60 20.45
C VAL A 187 -13.99 6.15 19.18
N VAL A 188 -15.33 6.21 19.17
CA VAL A 188 -16.13 5.86 17.98
C VAL A 188 -15.82 6.78 16.80
N CYS A 189 -15.79 8.09 17.01
CA CYS A 189 -15.41 9.03 15.96
C CYS A 189 -14.00 8.75 15.44
N GLY A 190 -13.06 8.44 16.33
CA GLY A 190 -11.72 7.99 15.97
C GLY A 190 -11.72 6.77 15.06
N MET A 191 -12.43 5.71 15.41
CA MET A 191 -12.52 4.49 14.58
C MET A 191 -13.20 4.72 13.22
N LEU A 192 -14.09 5.71 13.15
CA LEU A 192 -14.78 6.12 11.93
C LEU A 192 -13.97 7.08 11.06
N GLY A 193 -12.74 7.42 11.48
CA GLY A 193 -11.85 8.29 10.72
C GLY A 193 -12.01 9.79 10.97
N PHE A 194 -12.71 10.17 12.04
CA PHE A 194 -12.91 11.56 12.42
C PHE A 194 -11.99 11.94 13.60
N PRO A 195 -11.31 13.09 13.54
CA PRO A 195 -10.36 13.49 14.59
C PRO A 195 -11.03 13.84 15.92
N ARG A 196 -12.30 14.25 15.88
CA ARG A 196 -13.03 14.79 17.05
C ARG A 196 -14.52 14.49 17.00
N GLU A 197 -15.13 14.41 18.17
CA GLU A 197 -16.57 14.31 18.39
C GLU A 197 -17.25 15.69 18.53
N LYS A 198 -18.51 15.77 18.14
CA LYS A 198 -19.41 16.92 18.34
C LYS A 198 -20.44 16.57 19.40
N HIS A 199 -20.84 17.58 20.18
CA HIS A 199 -21.94 17.41 21.15
C HIS A 199 -23.27 17.14 20.43
N VAL A 200 -23.99 16.11 20.88
CA VAL A 200 -25.30 15.70 20.35
C VAL A 200 -26.41 16.18 21.28
N ASN A 201 -27.48 16.75 20.72
CA ASN A 201 -28.68 17.07 21.50
C ASN A 201 -29.51 15.79 21.73
N THR A 202 -29.25 15.08 22.81
CA THR A 202 -29.91 13.81 23.16
C THR A 202 -31.42 13.96 23.38
N SER A 203 -31.89 15.12 23.84
CA SER A 203 -33.33 15.37 24.08
C SER A 203 -34.15 15.33 22.78
N PHE A 204 -33.60 15.86 21.69
CA PHE A 204 -34.20 15.81 20.36
C PHE A 204 -34.34 14.36 19.86
N TYR A 205 -33.27 13.58 19.92
CA TYR A 205 -33.32 12.17 19.49
C TYR A 205 -34.21 11.31 20.37
N ARG A 206 -34.29 11.60 21.67
CA ARG A 206 -35.20 10.93 22.60
C ARG A 206 -36.66 11.21 22.24
N LYS A 207 -37.01 12.45 21.88
CA LYS A 207 -38.35 12.79 21.37
C LYS A 207 -38.68 12.00 20.09
N LEU A 208 -37.74 11.94 19.15
CA LEU A 208 -37.88 11.18 17.91
C LEU A 208 -38.06 9.66 18.16
N TRP A 209 -37.26 9.11 19.08
CA TRP A 209 -37.32 7.71 19.50
C TRP A 209 -38.68 7.35 20.08
N ASN A 210 -39.16 8.14 21.05
CA ASN A 210 -40.46 7.93 21.69
C ASN A 210 -41.61 8.02 20.69
N MET A 211 -41.54 8.93 19.72
CA MET A 211 -42.53 9.04 18.65
C MET A 211 -42.57 7.77 17.79
N LYS A 212 -41.40 7.23 17.40
CA LYS A 212 -41.29 6.00 16.61
C LYS A 212 -41.68 4.72 17.36
N LEU A 213 -41.61 4.71 18.69
CA LEU A 213 -42.10 3.57 19.50
C LEU A 213 -43.62 3.55 19.61
N LYS A 214 -44.28 4.71 19.55
CA LYS A 214 -45.74 4.81 19.56
C LYS A 214 -46.37 4.36 18.25
N ASP A 215 -45.69 4.58 17.12
CA ASP A 215 -46.14 4.17 15.79
C ASP A 215 -46.19 2.62 15.65
N PRO A 216 -47.37 2.01 15.40
CA PRO A 216 -47.51 0.57 15.22
C PRO A 216 -46.82 0.04 13.95
N LYS A 217 -46.65 0.86 12.91
CA LYS A 217 -46.01 0.46 11.64
C LYS A 217 -44.48 0.61 11.67
N SER A 218 -43.94 1.13 12.76
CA SER A 218 -42.51 1.38 12.90
C SER A 218 -41.72 0.09 13.12
N SER A 219 -40.78 -0.19 12.21
CA SER A 219 -39.82 -1.29 12.34
C SER A 219 -38.98 -1.21 13.63
N LEU A 220 -38.86 -0.02 14.22
CA LEU A 220 -38.17 0.20 15.49
C LEU A 220 -38.91 -0.44 16.67
N LYS A 221 -40.24 -0.41 16.67
CA LYS A 221 -41.06 -1.04 17.71
C LYS A 221 -40.83 -2.56 17.73
N THR A 222 -40.84 -3.18 16.56
CA THR A 222 -40.53 -4.61 16.36
C THR A 222 -39.09 -4.96 16.77
N LEU A 223 -38.12 -4.11 16.44
CA LEU A 223 -36.71 -4.31 16.82
C LEU A 223 -36.49 -4.18 18.33
N SER A 224 -37.14 -3.20 18.97
CA SER A 224 -37.07 -2.99 20.43
C SER A 224 -37.67 -4.17 21.21
N GLN A 225 -38.74 -4.79 20.69
CA GLN A 225 -39.36 -5.97 21.31
C GLN A 225 -38.48 -7.23 21.19
N LYS A 226 -37.58 -7.31 20.21
CA LYS A 226 -36.68 -8.47 19.96
C LYS A 226 -35.33 -8.39 20.70
N ASN A 227 -35.17 -7.48 21.67
CA ASN A 227 -33.90 -7.27 22.41
C ASN A 227 -32.70 -7.01 21.46
N SER A 228 -32.84 -6.05 20.53
CA SER A 228 -31.83 -5.77 19.49
C SER A 228 -30.53 -5.12 20.00
N PHE A 229 -30.53 -4.60 21.22
CA PHE A 229 -29.34 -4.07 21.89
C PHE A 229 -28.49 -5.22 22.39
N TRP A 230 -27.28 -5.38 21.85
CA TRP A 230 -26.37 -6.45 22.27
C TRP A 230 -25.30 -5.90 23.22
N VAL A 231 -24.81 -4.70 22.91
CA VAL A 231 -23.84 -3.99 23.76
C VAL A 231 -24.60 -3.10 24.73
N HIS A 232 -24.54 -3.48 26.00
CA HIS A 232 -25.28 -2.82 27.07
C HIS A 232 -24.54 -1.60 27.62
N ARG A 233 -23.23 -1.75 27.83
CA ARG A 233 -22.40 -0.70 28.42
C ARG A 233 -21.02 -0.69 27.79
N VAL A 234 -20.54 0.50 27.47
CA VAL A 234 -19.19 0.77 26.99
C VAL A 234 -18.63 1.89 27.86
N GLN A 235 -17.43 1.70 28.41
CA GLN A 235 -16.77 2.71 29.24
C GLN A 235 -15.34 2.95 28.75
N CYS A 236 -15.16 3.95 27.89
CA CYS A 236 -13.84 4.36 27.40
C CYS A 236 -13.28 5.53 28.24
N ARG A 237 -11.95 5.57 28.40
CA ARG A 237 -11.21 6.75 28.89
C ARG A 237 -11.14 7.86 27.85
N GLY A 238 -11.25 7.52 26.57
CA GLY A 238 -11.21 8.44 25.42
C GLY A 238 -9.85 8.50 24.73
N THR A 239 -8.84 7.80 25.24
CA THR A 239 -7.50 7.66 24.61
C THR A 239 -7.35 6.37 23.82
N GLU A 240 -8.27 5.43 24.01
CA GLU A 240 -8.25 4.14 23.35
C GLU A 240 -8.35 4.31 21.82
N PRO A 241 -7.51 3.62 21.04
CA PRO A 241 -7.59 3.65 19.58
C PRO A 241 -8.84 2.92 19.04
N HIS A 242 -9.36 1.93 19.78
CA HIS A 242 -10.49 1.09 19.39
C HIS A 242 -11.41 0.77 20.59
N LEU A 243 -12.70 0.53 20.31
CA LEU A 243 -13.69 0.09 21.30
C LEU A 243 -13.34 -1.25 21.96
N ALA A 244 -12.62 -2.14 21.26
CA ALA A 244 -12.15 -3.41 21.81
C ALA A 244 -11.20 -3.23 23.01
N ARG A 245 -10.62 -2.04 23.21
CA ARG A 245 -9.78 -1.71 24.37
C ARG A 245 -10.55 -1.02 25.49
N CYS A 246 -11.84 -0.73 25.28
CA CYS A 246 -12.69 -0.21 26.32
C CYS A 246 -13.34 -1.37 27.10
N PRO A 247 -13.46 -1.25 28.43
CA PRO A 247 -14.37 -2.10 29.20
C PRO A 247 -15.78 -2.11 28.59
N THR A 248 -16.23 -3.30 28.17
CA THR A 248 -17.53 -3.51 27.52
C THR A 248 -18.31 -4.61 28.21
N GLN A 249 -19.63 -4.43 28.30
CA GLN A 249 -20.56 -5.44 28.80
C GLN A 249 -21.53 -5.79 27.69
N VAL A 250 -21.54 -7.06 27.30
CA VAL A 250 -22.32 -7.58 26.18
C VAL A 250 -23.28 -8.64 26.70
N ALA A 251 -24.58 -8.32 26.64
CA ALA A 251 -25.73 -9.06 27.19
C ALA A 251 -25.60 -9.54 28.67
N PRO A 252 -26.68 -9.49 29.48
CA PRO A 252 -26.63 -9.98 30.86
C PRO A 252 -26.60 -11.52 30.91
N PRO A 253 -26.02 -12.14 31.96
CA PRO A 253 -25.96 -13.59 32.16
C PRO A 253 -27.31 -14.20 32.60
N GLY A 254 -28.43 -13.91 31.93
CA GLY A 254 -29.71 -14.54 32.27
C GLY A 254 -30.90 -14.30 31.32
N PRO A 255 -31.95 -15.14 31.38
CA PRO A 255 -32.89 -15.29 30.26
C PRO A 255 -34.02 -14.24 30.14
N ARG A 256 -34.09 -13.17 30.95
CA ARG A 256 -35.29 -12.28 30.99
C ARG A 256 -35.03 -10.80 31.34
N GLN A 257 -33.90 -10.20 30.98
CA GLN A 257 -33.73 -8.75 31.10
C GLN A 257 -33.72 -8.06 29.74
N HIS A 258 -34.48 -6.97 29.62
CA HIS A 258 -34.41 -6.07 28.46
C HIS A 258 -33.00 -5.50 28.38
N ALA A 259 -32.38 -5.57 27.21
CA ALA A 259 -30.96 -5.23 27.05
C ALA A 259 -30.67 -3.72 27.12
N CYS A 260 -31.69 -2.86 27.18
CA CYS A 260 -31.56 -1.41 27.35
C CYS A 260 -32.89 -0.85 27.94
N PRO A 261 -33.20 -1.07 29.23
CA PRO A 261 -34.49 -0.70 29.79
C PRO A 261 -34.65 0.83 29.84
N GLY A 262 -35.59 1.38 29.08
CA GLY A 262 -35.85 2.83 29.01
C GLY A 262 -34.80 3.65 28.23
N GLY A 263 -33.82 2.97 27.62
CA GLY A 263 -32.80 3.60 26.78
C GLY A 263 -33.17 3.63 25.30
N MET A 264 -32.30 4.24 24.51
CA MET A 264 -32.38 4.34 23.05
C MET A 264 -31.04 3.99 22.41
N HIS A 265 -30.95 4.07 21.08
CA HIS A 265 -29.66 3.92 20.39
C HIS A 265 -28.68 4.99 20.85
N ALA A 266 -27.43 4.59 21.12
CA ALA A 266 -26.33 5.53 21.31
C ALA A 266 -26.15 6.36 20.03
N ILE A 267 -26.22 7.68 20.16
CA ILE A 267 -26.09 8.62 19.04
C ILE A 267 -24.75 9.32 19.12
N VAL A 268 -24.02 9.33 18.00
CA VAL A 268 -22.73 9.99 17.87
C VAL A 268 -22.79 10.97 16.71
N SER A 269 -22.14 12.12 16.89
CA SER A 269 -21.92 13.13 15.87
C SER A 269 -20.42 13.46 15.85
N CYS A 270 -19.80 13.45 14.68
CA CYS A 270 -18.36 13.59 14.49
C CYS A 270 -18.03 14.82 13.64
N LEU A 271 -16.82 15.36 13.80
CA LEU A 271 -16.32 16.48 13.02
C LEU A 271 -15.32 15.98 11.98
N PRO A 272 -15.53 16.25 10.67
CA PRO A 272 -14.58 15.91 9.62
C PRO A 272 -13.32 16.76 9.70
N GLY A 273 -12.17 16.11 9.46
CA GLY A 273 -10.92 16.81 9.23
C GLY A 273 -10.96 17.68 7.98
N PRO A 274 -9.98 18.58 7.79
CA PRO A 274 -9.97 19.56 6.71
C PRO A 274 -10.14 18.95 5.31
N ALA A 275 -9.52 17.79 5.06
CA ALA A 275 -9.60 17.07 3.79
C ALA A 275 -11.01 16.55 3.43
N PHE A 276 -11.92 16.46 4.41
CA PHE A 276 -13.27 15.89 4.24
C PHE A 276 -14.40 16.92 4.43
N GLN A 277 -14.06 18.21 4.57
CA GLN A 277 -15.06 19.29 4.71
C GLN A 277 -15.60 19.72 3.34
N LYS A 278 -16.92 19.60 3.14
CA LYS A 278 -17.59 20.12 1.92
C LYS A 278 -17.68 21.64 1.98
N GLY A 279 -17.33 22.30 0.88
CA GLY A 279 -17.16 23.75 0.74
C GLY A 279 -18.18 24.60 1.50
N THR A 280 -17.68 25.31 2.52
CA THR A 280 -18.03 26.67 2.98
C THR A 280 -17.49 26.84 4.40
N SER A 281 -16.17 26.99 4.50
CA SER A 281 -15.60 27.97 5.41
C SER A 281 -14.23 28.39 4.89
N LYS A 282 -14.18 29.58 4.26
CA LYS A 282 -13.00 30.46 4.35
C LYS A 282 -12.85 30.97 5.80
N GLY A 283 -13.05 30.09 6.78
CA GLY A 283 -12.62 30.28 8.14
C GLY A 283 -11.23 29.73 8.19
N ARG A 284 -10.25 30.57 7.83
CA ARG A 284 -8.85 30.34 8.16
C ARG A 284 -8.84 30.01 9.65
N SER A 285 -8.70 28.73 10.01
CA SER A 285 -8.38 28.37 11.38
C SER A 285 -7.03 29.03 11.60
N LYS A 286 -7.03 30.22 12.21
CA LYS A 286 -5.84 30.86 12.76
C LYS A 286 -5.40 30.02 13.96
N THR A 287 -4.96 28.80 13.70
CA THR A 287 -3.97 28.16 14.55
C THR A 287 -2.69 28.96 14.33
N SER A 288 -2.28 29.65 15.38
CA SER A 288 -1.05 30.42 15.46
C SER A 288 0.11 29.65 14.78
N PRO A 289 0.89 30.25 13.87
CA PRO A 289 1.92 29.54 13.08
C PRO A 289 3.13 29.03 13.86
N GLY A 290 3.07 28.89 15.20
CA GLY A 290 4.28 28.81 16.03
C GLY A 290 4.29 27.81 17.18
N LYS A 291 3.37 26.83 17.28
CA LYS A 291 3.39 25.88 18.42
C LYS A 291 3.16 24.40 18.12
N VAL A 292 2.87 24.01 16.88
CA VAL A 292 2.60 22.60 16.54
C VAL A 292 3.71 22.08 15.65
N LEU A 293 4.38 21.02 16.10
CA LEU A 293 5.40 20.33 15.32
C LEU A 293 4.78 19.78 14.02
N PRO A 294 5.22 20.21 12.83
CA PRO A 294 4.66 19.70 11.58
C PRO A 294 4.99 18.22 11.37
N VAL A 295 3.99 17.46 10.92
CA VAL A 295 4.09 16.02 10.62
C VAL A 295 3.54 15.78 9.22
N ARG A 296 4.13 14.84 8.47
CA ARG A 296 3.63 14.37 7.18
C ARG A 296 3.79 12.85 7.07
N LEU A 297 3.01 12.25 6.16
CA LEU A 297 3.11 10.82 5.81
C LEU A 297 3.63 10.68 4.39
N ARG A 298 4.60 9.79 4.17
CA ARG A 298 5.19 9.49 2.86
C ARG A 298 5.09 8.01 2.50
N ALA A 299 5.20 7.70 1.20
CA ALA A 299 5.23 6.34 0.66
C ALA A 299 4.03 5.44 1.06
N GLY A 300 2.87 6.03 1.36
CA GLY A 300 1.63 5.31 1.64
C GLY A 300 0.78 5.11 0.38
N THR A 301 0.15 3.95 0.25
CA THR A 301 -0.79 3.64 -0.85
C THR A 301 -2.07 4.45 -0.76
N HIS A 302 -2.55 4.69 0.46
CA HIS A 302 -3.78 5.43 0.74
C HIS A 302 -3.47 6.72 1.52
N ILE A 303 -4.36 7.69 1.38
CA ILE A 303 -4.34 8.87 2.23
C ILE A 303 -4.47 8.43 3.70
N GLY A 304 -3.70 9.03 4.61
CA GLY A 304 -3.67 8.61 6.00
C GLY A 304 -2.85 7.34 6.27
N GLU A 305 -2.10 6.84 5.29
CA GLU A 305 -1.09 5.80 5.49
C GLU A 305 0.29 6.32 5.09
N GLY A 306 1.34 5.81 5.72
CA GLY A 306 2.72 6.08 5.30
C GLY A 306 3.73 6.17 6.45
N ARG A 307 5.01 6.30 6.07
CA ARG A 307 6.13 6.61 6.96
C ARG A 307 5.94 7.97 7.61
N VAL A 308 6.18 8.07 8.92
CA VAL A 308 6.02 9.31 9.68
C VAL A 308 7.28 10.16 9.57
N GLU A 309 7.13 11.38 9.06
CA GLU A 309 8.19 12.37 9.02
C GLU A 309 7.78 13.62 9.79
N VAL A 310 8.72 14.20 10.53
CA VAL A 310 8.52 15.40 11.36
C VAL A 310 9.49 16.50 10.94
N LEU A 311 9.06 17.75 10.99
CA LEU A 311 9.91 18.91 10.69
C LEU A 311 10.54 19.44 11.98
N ARG A 312 11.84 19.21 12.18
CA ARG A 312 12.62 19.78 13.30
C ARG A 312 13.86 20.49 12.78
N HIS A 313 14.23 21.59 13.43
CA HIS A 313 15.41 22.38 13.06
C HIS A 313 15.44 22.79 11.56
N GLY A 314 14.27 23.02 10.96
CA GLY A 314 14.13 23.39 9.54
C GLY A 314 14.28 22.24 8.55
N GLN A 315 14.48 20.99 9.01
CA GLN A 315 14.68 19.81 8.15
C GLN A 315 13.67 18.71 8.46
N TRP A 316 13.15 18.07 7.42
CA TRP A 316 12.32 16.88 7.58
C TRP A 316 13.20 15.69 7.96
N GLY A 317 12.72 14.87 8.87
CA GLY A 317 13.39 13.65 9.30
C GLY A 317 12.40 12.64 9.86
N THR A 318 12.84 11.40 10.00
CA THR A 318 11.96 10.27 10.35
C THR A 318 11.82 10.09 11.86
N VAL A 319 10.92 9.18 12.25
CA VAL A 319 10.72 8.74 13.64
C VAL A 319 11.11 7.27 13.75
N CYS A 320 11.94 6.92 14.73
CA CYS A 320 12.32 5.54 14.99
C CYS A 320 11.20 4.75 15.67
N ASP A 321 11.06 3.49 15.30
CA ASP A 321 9.99 2.58 15.75
C ASP A 321 10.18 2.01 17.17
N LYS A 322 11.30 2.29 17.84
CA LYS A 322 11.53 1.89 19.23
C LYS A 322 10.41 2.44 20.11
N GLN A 323 9.64 1.54 20.73
CA GLN A 323 8.45 1.84 21.55
C GLN A 323 7.34 2.59 20.79
N TRP A 324 7.30 2.46 19.47
CA TRP A 324 6.22 2.98 18.65
C TRP A 324 4.94 2.16 18.84
N ASP A 325 3.89 2.81 19.33
CA ASP A 325 2.64 2.14 19.68
C ASP A 325 1.41 2.78 19.01
N LEU A 326 0.26 2.12 19.17
CA LEU A 326 -1.01 2.59 18.62
C LEU A 326 -1.48 3.93 19.23
N ALA A 327 -1.06 4.27 20.45
CA ALA A 327 -1.43 5.53 21.07
C ALA A 327 -0.69 6.70 20.41
N ALA A 328 0.62 6.56 20.21
CA ALA A 328 1.45 7.52 19.48
C ALA A 328 1.02 7.65 18.01
N ALA A 329 0.79 6.53 17.33
CA ALA A 329 0.24 6.52 15.98
C ALA A 329 -1.12 7.24 15.89
N SER A 330 -1.99 7.06 16.89
CA SER A 330 -3.29 7.75 16.94
C SER A 330 -3.18 9.25 17.16
N VAL A 331 -2.13 9.72 17.85
CA VAL A 331 -1.83 11.17 17.95
C VAL A 331 -1.47 11.72 16.57
N VAL A 332 -0.61 11.03 15.81
CA VAL A 332 -0.27 11.42 14.42
C VAL A 332 -1.52 11.48 13.54
N CYS A 333 -2.35 10.44 13.55
CA CYS A 333 -3.56 10.38 12.74
C CYS A 333 -4.52 11.55 13.04
N ARG A 334 -4.79 11.82 14.32
CA ARG A 334 -5.66 12.94 14.71
C ARG A 334 -5.04 14.30 14.39
N GLN A 335 -3.72 14.45 14.56
CA GLN A 335 -3.00 15.67 14.23
C GLN A 335 -3.16 16.02 12.74
N LEU A 336 -3.14 15.00 11.87
CA LEU A 336 -3.35 15.14 10.42
C LEU A 336 -4.82 15.29 10.02
N GLY A 337 -5.75 15.24 10.97
CA GLY A 337 -7.19 15.38 10.73
C GLY A 337 -7.90 14.08 10.35
N PHE A 338 -7.26 12.92 10.53
CA PHE A 338 -7.89 11.61 10.43
C PHE A 338 -8.43 11.16 11.81
N GLY A 339 -8.91 9.92 11.88
CA GLY A 339 -9.35 9.31 13.13
C GLY A 339 -8.20 8.80 14.00
N THR A 340 -8.42 7.67 14.66
CA THR A 340 -7.37 6.93 15.38
C THR A 340 -6.55 6.09 14.42
N ALA A 341 -5.41 5.59 14.88
CA ALA A 341 -4.60 4.65 14.10
C ALA A 341 -5.25 3.26 14.09
N LYS A 342 -5.39 2.69 12.90
CA LYS A 342 -5.72 1.28 12.68
C LYS A 342 -4.49 0.41 12.98
N GLN A 343 -3.30 0.87 12.58
CA GLN A 343 -2.03 0.17 12.78
C GLN A 343 -0.90 1.16 13.10
N ALA A 344 -0.03 0.75 14.02
CA ALA A 344 1.30 1.32 14.21
C ALA A 344 2.29 0.35 13.57
N LEU A 345 2.99 0.81 12.54
CA LEU A 345 3.88 0.00 11.72
C LEU A 345 5.34 0.28 12.10
N VAL A 346 6.14 -0.78 12.10
CA VAL A 346 7.54 -0.80 12.52
C VAL A 346 8.40 -1.45 11.43
N GLY A 347 9.72 -1.31 11.48
CA GLY A 347 10.64 -1.97 10.56
C GLY A 347 10.56 -1.43 9.13
N ALA A 348 10.37 -0.10 8.97
CA ALA A 348 10.27 0.56 7.66
C ALA A 348 9.28 -0.10 6.69
N GLN A 349 8.18 -0.68 7.20
CA GLN A 349 7.18 -1.39 6.41
C GLN A 349 6.51 -0.53 5.31
N MET A 350 6.67 0.79 5.34
CA MET A 350 6.20 1.72 4.30
C MET A 350 7.36 2.38 3.55
N GLY A 351 8.50 1.71 3.43
CA GLY A 351 9.71 2.22 2.80
C GLY A 351 10.59 3.01 3.78
N GLN A 352 11.87 3.09 3.47
CA GLN A 352 12.88 3.78 4.27
C GLN A 352 12.90 5.29 3.97
N GLY A 353 13.22 6.10 4.97
CA GLY A 353 13.57 7.51 4.75
C GLY A 353 15.04 7.67 4.40
N LEU A 354 15.41 8.93 4.14
CA LEU A 354 16.80 9.38 3.99
C LEU A 354 17.02 10.61 4.89
N GLY A 355 18.22 10.74 5.46
CA GLY A 355 18.62 11.91 6.23
C GLY A 355 18.48 11.72 7.74
N PRO A 356 18.16 12.78 8.52
CA PRO A 356 18.16 12.68 9.97
C PRO A 356 16.96 11.89 10.51
N ILE A 357 17.19 11.10 11.55
CA ILE A 357 16.14 10.55 12.40
C ILE A 357 15.96 11.51 13.58
N HIS A 358 14.77 12.08 13.74
CA HIS A 358 14.55 13.18 14.68
C HIS A 358 14.07 12.75 16.06
N MET A 359 13.40 11.60 16.14
CA MET A 359 12.73 11.13 17.35
C MET A 359 12.87 9.62 17.52
N SER A 360 12.95 9.16 18.77
CA SER A 360 12.94 7.75 19.16
C SER A 360 12.23 7.59 20.50
N GLU A 361 11.75 6.39 20.83
CA GLU A 361 11.06 6.09 22.10
C GLU A 361 9.89 7.06 22.38
N VAL A 362 9.04 7.26 21.37
CA VAL A 362 7.91 8.18 21.47
C VAL A 362 6.79 7.55 22.30
N ARG A 363 6.56 8.11 23.49
CA ARG A 363 5.53 7.69 24.44
C ARG A 363 4.43 8.75 24.54
N CYS A 364 3.26 8.43 24.02
CA CYS A 364 2.08 9.28 24.11
C CYS A 364 1.06 8.70 25.10
N THR A 365 0.39 9.56 25.85
CA THR A 365 -0.76 9.20 26.71
C THR A 365 -2.03 8.99 25.89
N GLY A 366 -2.10 9.57 24.69
CA GLY A 366 -3.24 9.54 23.78
C GLY A 366 -4.16 10.76 23.88
N HIS A 367 -3.86 11.72 24.78
CA HIS A 367 -4.60 12.99 24.89
C HIS A 367 -3.96 14.14 24.11
N GLU A 368 -2.69 13.99 23.74
CA GLU A 368 -1.89 14.99 23.03
C GLU A 368 -2.54 15.38 21.70
N ARG A 369 -2.37 16.65 21.32
CA ARG A 369 -2.88 17.20 20.05
C ARG A 369 -1.85 17.10 18.94
N SER A 370 -0.58 16.96 19.30
CA SER A 370 0.53 16.87 18.37
C SER A 370 1.60 15.90 18.87
N LEU A 371 2.34 15.30 17.95
CA LEU A 371 3.39 14.35 18.30
C LEU A 371 4.51 14.99 19.14
N GLY A 372 4.74 16.30 18.96
CA GLY A 372 5.73 17.07 19.72
C GLY A 372 5.38 17.28 21.21
N GLU A 373 4.13 17.03 21.61
CA GLU A 373 3.70 17.08 23.03
C GLU A 373 3.99 15.76 23.77
N CYS A 374 4.23 14.67 23.04
CA CYS A 374 4.56 13.39 23.63
C CYS A 374 5.98 13.39 24.22
N ARG A 375 6.25 12.49 25.17
CA ARG A 375 7.61 12.27 25.65
C ARG A 375 8.38 11.48 24.60
N PHE A 376 9.55 11.96 24.19
CA PHE A 376 10.43 11.26 23.24
C PHE A 376 11.91 11.51 23.57
N GLN A 377 12.79 10.71 22.97
CA GLN A 377 14.25 10.91 22.98
C GLN A 377 14.72 11.42 21.61
N ASN A 378 15.81 12.20 21.60
CA ASN A 378 16.49 12.56 20.34
C ASN A 378 17.20 11.31 19.79
N ALA A 379 16.99 10.98 18.51
CA ALA A 379 17.43 9.70 17.96
C ALA A 379 18.96 9.57 17.79
N GLU A 380 19.71 10.67 17.79
CA GLU A 380 21.19 10.64 17.82
C GLU A 380 21.75 9.78 18.97
N ARG A 381 21.00 9.66 20.07
CA ARG A 381 21.38 8.87 21.25
C ARG A 381 20.92 7.41 21.20
N SER A 382 20.06 7.04 20.26
CA SER A 382 19.41 5.72 20.24
C SER A 382 20.02 4.73 19.24
N GLY A 383 20.93 5.18 18.37
CA GLY A 383 21.57 4.33 17.35
C GLY A 383 20.60 3.74 16.33
N CYS A 384 19.43 4.36 16.13
CA CYS A 384 18.46 3.91 15.12
C CYS A 384 19.00 4.11 13.70
N ARG A 385 18.57 3.22 12.79
CA ARG A 385 18.79 3.30 11.35
C ARG A 385 17.45 3.37 10.62
N HIS A 386 17.45 3.73 9.34
CA HIS A 386 16.23 3.88 8.56
C HIS A 386 15.43 2.58 8.37
N GLU A 387 16.05 1.41 8.53
CA GLU A 387 15.36 0.11 8.63
C GLU A 387 14.32 0.07 9.76
N ALA A 388 14.45 0.95 10.77
CA ALA A 388 13.58 1.08 11.93
C ALA A 388 12.66 2.31 11.83
N ASP A 389 12.43 2.86 10.63
CA ASP A 389 11.52 4.00 10.47
C ASP A 389 10.06 3.59 10.77
N ALA A 390 9.40 4.38 11.60
CA ALA A 390 8.03 4.19 12.03
C ALA A 390 7.03 4.67 10.98
N ALA A 391 5.91 3.95 10.86
CA ALA A 391 4.83 4.27 9.95
C ALA A 391 3.46 4.12 10.64
N VAL A 392 2.41 4.67 10.01
CA VAL A 392 1.04 4.56 10.51
C VAL A 392 0.06 4.18 9.40
N ARG A 393 -1.05 3.56 9.80
CA ARG A 393 -2.29 3.52 9.01
C ARG A 393 -3.42 4.09 9.82
N CYS A 394 -4.03 5.17 9.33
CA CYS A 394 -5.12 5.85 10.01
C CYS A 394 -6.49 5.33 9.57
N HIS A 395 -7.47 5.41 10.47
CA HIS A 395 -8.86 5.31 10.06
C HIS A 395 -9.25 6.53 9.24
N MET A 396 -9.92 6.31 8.11
CA MET A 396 -10.50 7.34 7.27
C MET A 396 -12.03 7.24 7.20
N PRO A 397 -12.74 8.37 7.07
CA PRO A 397 -14.19 8.35 6.87
C PRO A 397 -14.56 7.58 5.60
N HIS A 398 -15.59 6.76 5.67
CA HIS A 398 -16.12 6.07 4.51
C HIS A 398 -16.78 7.09 3.56
N MET A 399 -16.24 7.21 2.35
CA MET A 399 -16.68 8.18 1.34
C MET A 399 -17.49 7.58 0.19
N ASP A 400 -17.57 6.24 0.10
CA ASP A 400 -18.26 5.50 -0.98
C ASP A 400 -17.78 5.89 -2.40
N PHE A 401 -16.49 6.22 -2.54
CA PHE A 401 -15.90 6.51 -3.85
C PHE A 401 -15.64 5.24 -4.66
N GLN A 402 -15.47 4.09 -4.00
CA GLN A 402 -15.23 2.79 -4.64
C GLN A 402 -16.38 2.37 -5.57
N SER A 403 -17.63 2.73 -5.24
CA SER A 403 -18.80 2.37 -6.06
C SER A 403 -18.93 3.20 -7.34
N GLN A 404 -18.08 4.23 -7.53
CA GLN A 404 -18.15 5.17 -8.65
C GLN A 404 -17.12 4.88 -9.75
N VAL A 405 -16.24 3.91 -9.55
CA VAL A 405 -15.22 3.49 -10.53
C VAL A 405 -15.07 1.98 -10.49
N ARG A 406 -14.80 1.34 -11.63
CA ARG A 406 -14.49 -0.09 -11.70
C ARG A 406 -13.50 -0.38 -12.84
N LEU A 407 -12.84 -1.52 -12.75
CA LEU A 407 -11.98 -2.05 -13.82
C LEU A 407 -12.71 -3.18 -14.55
N ALA A 408 -12.62 -3.20 -15.88
CA ALA A 408 -13.23 -4.20 -16.73
C ALA A 408 -12.25 -4.79 -17.74
N GLY A 409 -12.46 -6.06 -18.10
CA GLY A 409 -11.71 -6.75 -19.17
C GLY A 409 -10.30 -7.21 -18.82
N GLY A 410 -9.75 -6.81 -17.67
CA GLY A 410 -8.43 -7.23 -17.19
C GLY A 410 -8.31 -8.74 -16.96
N ARG A 411 -7.08 -9.27 -17.00
CA ARG A 411 -6.82 -10.68 -16.67
C ARG A 411 -6.83 -10.93 -15.17
N SER A 412 -6.65 -9.87 -14.39
CA SER A 412 -6.64 -9.82 -12.93
C SER A 412 -7.51 -8.66 -12.44
N PRO A 413 -8.01 -8.68 -11.19
CA PRO A 413 -8.81 -7.60 -10.64
C PRO A 413 -8.03 -6.28 -10.45
N GLU A 414 -6.69 -6.32 -10.54
CA GLU A 414 -5.81 -5.17 -10.43
C GLU A 414 -5.61 -4.41 -11.74
N GLU A 415 -6.12 -4.90 -12.86
CA GLU A 415 -5.95 -4.27 -14.17
C GLU A 415 -7.24 -4.20 -14.97
N GLY A 416 -7.30 -3.28 -15.94
CA GLY A 416 -8.40 -3.22 -16.89
C GLY A 416 -8.69 -1.82 -17.40
N VAL A 417 -9.75 -1.74 -18.20
CA VAL A 417 -10.34 -0.49 -18.68
C VAL A 417 -10.97 0.24 -17.50
N VAL A 418 -10.70 1.54 -17.38
CA VAL A 418 -11.28 2.39 -16.34
C VAL A 418 -12.69 2.81 -16.75
N GLU A 419 -13.67 2.34 -16.00
CA GLU A 419 -15.07 2.72 -16.17
C GLU A 419 -15.52 3.55 -14.96
N VAL A 420 -16.25 4.63 -15.22
CA VAL A 420 -16.73 5.56 -14.19
C VAL A 420 -18.24 5.71 -14.25
N LEU A 421 -18.86 5.85 -13.08
CA LEU A 421 -20.26 6.18 -12.95
C LEU A 421 -20.42 7.70 -12.85
N VAL A 422 -21.04 8.31 -13.85
CA VAL A 422 -21.29 9.76 -13.89
C VAL A 422 -22.74 10.08 -14.26
N PRO A 423 -23.28 11.22 -13.81
CA PRO A 423 -24.61 11.64 -14.21
C PRO A 423 -24.59 12.15 -15.66
N VAL A 424 -25.23 11.43 -16.58
CA VAL A 424 -25.47 11.85 -17.96
C VAL A 424 -26.95 12.17 -18.09
N GLN A 425 -27.29 13.41 -18.47
CA GLN A 425 -28.68 13.89 -18.57
C GLN A 425 -29.53 13.64 -17.29
N GLY A 426 -28.89 13.73 -16.11
CA GLY A 426 -29.56 13.54 -14.82
C GLY A 426 -29.76 12.09 -14.38
N ARG A 427 -29.29 11.10 -15.16
CA ARG A 427 -29.31 9.67 -14.77
C ARG A 427 -27.88 9.15 -14.58
N PRO A 428 -27.62 8.32 -13.55
CA PRO A 428 -26.31 7.70 -13.39
C PRO A 428 -26.09 6.69 -14.51
N GLN A 429 -24.99 6.83 -15.23
CA GLN A 429 -24.62 5.95 -16.35
C GLN A 429 -23.14 5.59 -16.25
N TRP A 430 -22.83 4.32 -16.50
CA TRP A 430 -21.45 3.85 -16.63
C TRP A 430 -20.89 4.24 -18.00
N GLY A 431 -19.61 4.59 -18.04
CA GLY A 431 -18.92 4.85 -19.29
C GLY A 431 -17.41 4.85 -19.13
N ALA A 432 -16.73 4.83 -20.27
CA ALA A 432 -15.28 4.83 -20.36
C ALA A 432 -14.69 6.24 -20.15
N VAL A 433 -13.41 6.27 -19.78
CA VAL A 433 -12.60 7.48 -19.71
C VAL A 433 -11.74 7.58 -20.98
N CYS A 434 -11.62 8.76 -21.58
CA CYS A 434 -10.75 9.00 -22.73
C CYS A 434 -9.28 8.76 -22.36
N GLY A 435 -8.56 7.96 -23.15
CA GLY A 435 -7.14 7.67 -22.95
C GLY A 435 -6.19 8.81 -23.33
N ALA A 436 -6.68 9.84 -24.04
CA ALA A 436 -5.85 10.97 -24.44
C ALA A 436 -5.29 11.73 -23.22
N GLN A 437 -3.97 11.87 -23.15
CA GLN A 437 -3.23 12.47 -22.03
C GLN A 437 -3.38 11.74 -20.68
N TRP A 438 -3.83 10.48 -20.69
CA TRP A 438 -3.89 9.66 -19.48
C TRP A 438 -2.48 9.29 -19.01
N GLY A 439 -2.15 9.64 -17.76
CA GLY A 439 -0.83 9.45 -17.16
C GLY A 439 -0.88 8.70 -15.83
N LEU A 440 0.30 8.53 -15.21
CA LEU A 440 0.42 7.81 -13.94
C LEU A 440 -0.30 8.53 -12.80
N ASN A 441 -0.35 9.86 -12.76
CA ASN A 441 -1.03 10.57 -11.68
C ASN A 441 -2.54 10.24 -11.64
N GLU A 442 -3.18 10.17 -12.82
CA GLU A 442 -4.58 9.76 -12.92
C GLU A 442 -4.76 8.29 -12.53
N ALA A 443 -3.87 7.41 -13.01
CA ALA A 443 -3.90 6.00 -12.66
C ALA A 443 -3.72 5.76 -11.15
N MET A 444 -2.82 6.52 -10.50
CA MET A 444 -2.58 6.46 -9.05
C MET A 444 -3.86 6.80 -8.27
N VAL A 445 -4.63 7.79 -8.73
CA VAL A 445 -5.92 8.13 -8.13
C VAL A 445 -6.91 6.97 -8.28
N VAL A 446 -6.97 6.31 -9.44
CA VAL A 446 -7.87 5.16 -9.68
C VAL A 446 -7.50 3.96 -8.81
N CYS A 447 -6.23 3.53 -8.82
CA CYS A 447 -5.77 2.40 -8.02
C CYS A 447 -5.99 2.64 -6.52
N ARG A 448 -5.73 3.87 -6.06
CA ARG A 448 -6.01 4.27 -4.68
C ARG A 448 -7.49 4.29 -4.36
N GLN A 449 -8.33 4.85 -5.25
CA GLN A 449 -9.78 4.92 -5.09
C GLN A 449 -10.38 3.53 -4.94
N LEU A 450 -9.88 2.55 -5.69
CA LEU A 450 -10.32 1.15 -5.65
C LEU A 450 -9.75 0.35 -4.47
N GLY A 451 -8.77 0.85 -3.74
CA GLY A 451 -8.13 0.08 -2.68
C GLY A 451 -7.03 -0.88 -3.17
N LEU A 452 -6.54 -0.72 -4.40
CA LEU A 452 -5.62 -1.66 -5.08
C LEU A 452 -4.15 -1.25 -4.99
N GLY A 453 -3.82 -0.22 -4.22
CA GLY A 453 -2.45 0.25 -4.01
C GLY A 453 -2.02 1.36 -4.95
N PHE A 454 -0.81 1.25 -5.47
CA PHE A 454 -0.20 2.18 -6.44
C PHE A 454 -0.56 1.78 -7.88
N ALA A 455 -0.48 2.71 -8.82
CA ALA A 455 -0.52 2.38 -10.23
C ALA A 455 0.87 2.02 -10.71
N SER A 456 1.02 0.83 -11.31
CA SER A 456 2.23 0.43 -12.01
C SER A 456 2.28 0.99 -13.43
N HIS A 457 1.13 1.03 -14.10
CA HIS A 457 1.01 1.46 -15.50
C HIS A 457 -0.24 2.31 -15.72
N ALA A 458 -0.10 3.30 -16.60
CA ALA A 458 -1.18 4.07 -17.19
C ALA A 458 -1.22 3.80 -18.70
N LEU A 459 -2.36 3.32 -19.19
CA LEU A 459 -2.55 2.89 -20.56
C LEU A 459 -3.49 3.86 -21.28
N GLN A 460 -3.03 4.41 -22.40
CA GLN A 460 -3.85 5.29 -23.24
C GLN A 460 -4.68 4.49 -24.26
N GLU A 461 -4.28 3.25 -24.52
CA GLU A 461 -4.96 2.33 -25.43
C GLU A 461 -5.15 0.98 -24.75
N THR A 462 -6.35 0.43 -24.88
CA THR A 462 -6.82 -0.77 -24.17
C THR A 462 -7.53 -1.75 -25.11
N TRP A 463 -7.11 -1.80 -26.38
CA TRP A 463 -7.72 -2.65 -27.41
C TRP A 463 -7.81 -4.14 -27.06
N TYR A 464 -6.95 -4.64 -26.17
CA TYR A 464 -6.86 -6.04 -25.77
C TYR A 464 -7.76 -6.40 -24.57
N TRP A 465 -8.37 -5.42 -23.91
CA TRP A 465 -9.34 -5.65 -22.85
C TRP A 465 -10.76 -5.38 -23.35
N ALA A 466 -11.66 -6.34 -23.13
CA ALA A 466 -13.08 -6.14 -23.41
C ALA A 466 -13.70 -5.32 -22.26
N GLY A 467 -14.03 -4.06 -22.53
CA GLY A 467 -14.84 -3.25 -21.61
C GLY A 467 -16.25 -3.81 -21.46
N SER A 468 -16.98 -3.32 -20.47
CA SER A 468 -18.35 -3.73 -20.19
C SER A 468 -19.30 -3.18 -21.27
N PRO A 469 -20.29 -3.97 -21.73
CA PRO A 469 -21.24 -3.53 -22.77
C PRO A 469 -22.02 -2.26 -22.40
N ASP A 470 -22.28 -2.06 -21.10
CA ASP A 470 -22.99 -0.90 -20.53
C ASP A 470 -22.11 0.35 -20.38
N ALA A 471 -20.81 0.27 -20.68
CA ALA A 471 -19.83 1.34 -20.49
C ALA A 471 -19.06 1.73 -21.77
N THR A 472 -19.57 1.37 -22.95
CA THR A 472 -18.90 1.58 -24.25
C THR A 472 -18.70 3.05 -24.63
N GLN A 473 -19.57 3.94 -24.15
CA GLN A 473 -19.49 5.38 -24.43
C GLN A 473 -18.46 6.07 -23.54
N VAL A 474 -17.69 7.00 -24.11
CA VAL A 474 -16.79 7.86 -23.33
C VAL A 474 -17.62 8.92 -22.60
N VAL A 475 -17.50 8.97 -21.28
CA VAL A 475 -18.28 9.88 -20.42
C VAL A 475 -17.40 10.86 -19.63
N MET A 476 -16.08 10.71 -19.74
CA MET A 476 -15.10 11.57 -19.09
C MET A 476 -13.86 11.76 -19.99
N SER A 477 -13.39 12.99 -20.13
CA SER A 477 -12.22 13.32 -20.97
C SER A 477 -11.38 14.46 -20.40
N GLY A 478 -10.10 14.50 -20.78
CA GLY A 478 -9.17 15.56 -20.34
C GLY A 478 -8.94 15.54 -18.83
N VAL A 479 -8.91 14.35 -18.24
CA VAL A 479 -8.72 14.18 -16.80
C VAL A 479 -7.27 14.51 -16.46
N ARG A 480 -7.08 15.43 -15.53
CA ARG A 480 -5.77 15.87 -15.03
C ARG A 480 -5.81 15.89 -13.51
N CYS A 481 -5.04 15.01 -12.91
CA CYS A 481 -4.91 14.85 -11.48
C CYS A 481 -3.55 15.40 -11.00
N ALA A 482 -3.55 16.00 -9.81
CA ALA A 482 -2.33 16.27 -9.06
C ALA A 482 -1.72 15.00 -8.47
N GLY A 483 -2.52 13.93 -8.31
CA GLY A 483 -2.14 12.66 -7.69
C GLY A 483 -2.51 12.56 -6.21
N THR A 484 -3.07 13.62 -5.62
CA THR A 484 -3.51 13.70 -4.21
C THR A 484 -5.02 13.58 -4.02
N GLU A 485 -5.79 13.51 -5.11
CA GLU A 485 -7.24 13.44 -5.10
C GLU A 485 -7.74 12.11 -4.49
N LEU A 486 -8.84 12.14 -3.73
CA LEU A 486 -9.40 10.92 -3.14
C LEU A 486 -10.15 10.05 -4.16
N ALA A 487 -10.59 10.66 -5.25
CA ALA A 487 -11.36 10.02 -6.30
C ALA A 487 -11.15 10.73 -7.64
N LEU A 488 -11.25 9.98 -8.74
CA LEU A 488 -11.05 10.49 -10.10
C LEU A 488 -12.03 11.64 -10.43
N GLN A 489 -13.22 11.59 -9.85
CA GLN A 489 -14.27 12.62 -10.01
C GLN A 489 -13.88 13.99 -9.44
N GLN A 490 -12.84 14.06 -8.60
CA GLN A 490 -12.32 15.31 -8.02
C GLN A 490 -11.21 15.94 -8.87
N CYS A 491 -10.64 15.19 -9.81
CA CYS A 491 -9.61 15.70 -10.70
C CYS A 491 -10.19 16.75 -11.66
N GLN A 492 -9.33 17.64 -12.16
CA GLN A 492 -9.72 18.57 -13.20
C GLN A 492 -10.10 17.78 -14.46
N ARG A 493 -11.18 18.18 -15.12
CA ARG A 493 -11.65 17.54 -16.35
C ARG A 493 -12.32 18.55 -17.28
N HIS A 494 -12.42 18.21 -18.55
CA HIS A 494 -13.18 19.01 -19.49
C HIS A 494 -14.69 18.96 -19.15
N GLY A 495 -15.39 20.05 -19.45
CA GLY A 495 -16.85 20.15 -19.27
C GLY A 495 -17.58 19.22 -20.24
N PRO A 496 -17.77 19.61 -21.51
CA PRO A 496 -18.23 18.68 -22.54
C PRO A 496 -17.17 17.62 -22.79
N VAL A 497 -17.60 16.37 -22.96
CA VAL A 497 -16.70 15.26 -23.28
C VAL A 497 -16.18 15.45 -24.71
N HIS A 498 -14.86 15.53 -24.85
CA HIS A 498 -14.19 15.64 -26.13
C HIS A 498 -13.03 14.65 -26.17
N CYS A 499 -13.17 13.62 -27.02
CA CYS A 499 -12.17 12.58 -27.21
C CYS A 499 -11.98 12.36 -28.72
N PRO A 500 -10.99 13.03 -29.37
CA PRO A 500 -10.80 12.97 -30.82
C PRO A 500 -10.60 11.55 -31.35
N SER A 501 -9.93 10.71 -30.55
CA SER A 501 -9.66 9.31 -30.87
C SER A 501 -10.89 8.41 -30.76
N GLY A 502 -12.00 8.89 -30.16
CA GLY A 502 -13.21 8.11 -29.90
C GLY A 502 -13.13 7.21 -28.65
N GLY A 503 -14.14 6.36 -28.47
CA GLY A 503 -14.23 5.36 -27.40
C GLY A 503 -13.76 3.95 -27.82
N GLY A 504 -13.87 2.97 -26.91
CA GLY A 504 -13.45 1.60 -27.17
C GLY A 504 -11.95 1.43 -27.00
N ARG A 505 -11.19 1.21 -28.08
CA ARG A 505 -9.75 0.90 -28.02
C ARG A 505 -8.88 2.02 -27.42
N PHE A 506 -9.34 3.26 -27.47
CA PHE A 506 -8.66 4.43 -26.93
C PHE A 506 -9.17 4.83 -25.53
N SER A 507 -9.81 3.89 -24.84
CA SER A 507 -10.22 4.09 -23.45
C SER A 507 -9.02 3.97 -22.54
N ALA A 508 -8.99 4.78 -21.50
CA ALA A 508 -7.96 4.74 -20.47
C ALA A 508 -7.99 3.41 -19.73
N GLY A 509 -6.80 2.88 -19.42
CA GLY A 509 -6.61 1.69 -18.63
C GLY A 509 -5.58 1.90 -17.53
N VAL A 510 -5.61 1.01 -16.54
CA VAL A 510 -4.65 1.02 -15.43
C VAL A 510 -4.25 -0.40 -15.08
N THR A 511 -3.05 -0.54 -14.52
CA THR A 511 -2.59 -1.74 -13.82
C THR A 511 -2.09 -1.32 -12.45
N CYS A 512 -2.65 -1.89 -11.40
CA CYS A 512 -2.35 -1.56 -10.01
C CYS A 512 -1.38 -2.57 -9.38
N THR A 513 -0.68 -2.15 -8.33
CA THR A 513 0.25 -2.97 -7.55
C THR A 513 0.21 -2.56 -6.08
N ALA A 514 0.38 -3.51 -5.18
CA ALA A 514 0.46 -3.24 -3.75
C ALA A 514 1.75 -2.51 -3.33
N HIS A 515 2.82 -2.62 -4.13
CA HIS A 515 4.16 -2.12 -3.80
C HIS A 515 4.77 -1.38 -4.99
N ALA A 516 5.52 -0.31 -4.71
CA ALA A 516 6.21 0.50 -5.70
C ALA A 516 7.63 0.85 -5.19
N PRO A 517 8.60 1.11 -6.10
CA PRO A 517 9.90 1.66 -5.76
C PRO A 517 9.79 3.11 -5.25
N ASP A 518 10.87 3.66 -4.71
CA ASP A 518 10.97 5.05 -4.27
C ASP A 518 12.41 5.53 -4.50
N LEU A 519 12.62 6.35 -5.53
CA LEU A 519 13.95 6.75 -5.96
C LEU A 519 14.36 8.06 -5.31
N VAL A 520 15.45 8.01 -4.56
CA VAL A 520 15.98 9.19 -3.86
C VAL A 520 17.44 9.40 -4.20
N MET A 521 17.77 10.63 -4.58
CA MET A 521 19.12 11.01 -4.92
C MET A 521 19.95 11.39 -3.68
N ASN A 522 21.18 10.91 -3.61
CA ASN A 522 22.12 11.31 -2.58
C ASN A 522 22.68 12.71 -2.88
N ALA A 523 22.14 13.72 -2.20
CA ALA A 523 22.55 15.12 -2.36
C ALA A 523 23.99 15.38 -1.90
N GLN A 524 24.42 14.71 -0.82
CA GLN A 524 25.76 14.90 -0.24
C GLN A 524 26.85 14.46 -1.23
N LEU A 525 26.67 13.33 -1.91
CA LEU A 525 27.64 12.84 -2.89
C LEU A 525 27.82 13.83 -4.05
N VAL A 526 26.75 14.47 -4.51
CA VAL A 526 26.85 15.50 -5.55
C VAL A 526 27.67 16.69 -5.08
N GLN A 527 27.41 17.15 -3.85
CA GLN A 527 28.14 18.27 -3.26
C GLN A 527 29.64 17.97 -3.12
N GLU A 528 30.00 16.77 -2.68
CA GLU A 528 31.39 16.36 -2.43
C GLU A 528 32.18 16.07 -3.70
N THR A 529 31.51 15.67 -4.79
CA THR A 529 32.16 15.23 -6.03
C THR A 529 32.04 16.22 -7.18
N ALA A 530 31.47 17.41 -6.94
CA ALA A 530 31.31 18.43 -7.98
C ALA A 530 32.63 19.16 -8.29
N TYR A 531 32.99 19.24 -9.56
CA TYR A 531 34.16 20.01 -10.02
C TYR A 531 34.01 20.47 -11.47
N LEU A 532 34.89 21.39 -11.89
CA LEU A 532 34.97 21.88 -13.27
C LEU A 532 36.09 21.17 -14.04
N GLU A 533 35.79 20.80 -15.28
CA GLU A 533 36.76 20.27 -16.23
C GLU A 533 36.65 21.05 -17.56
N ASP A 534 37.77 21.57 -18.06
CA ASP A 534 37.87 22.06 -19.44
C ASP A 534 38.38 20.92 -20.32
N ARG A 535 37.48 20.28 -21.09
CA ARG A 535 37.79 19.08 -21.88
C ARG A 535 37.92 19.42 -23.37
N PRO A 536 39.00 18.97 -24.06
CA PRO A 536 39.17 19.21 -25.49
C PRO A 536 38.06 18.55 -26.33
N LEU A 537 37.64 19.21 -27.41
CA LEU A 537 36.61 18.69 -28.31
C LEU A 537 36.99 17.33 -28.93
N GLY A 538 38.27 17.10 -29.24
CA GLY A 538 38.74 15.81 -29.75
C GLY A 538 38.41 14.59 -28.86
N LEU A 539 38.07 14.80 -27.57
CA LEU A 539 37.71 13.74 -26.62
C LEU A 539 36.19 13.67 -26.33
N LEU A 540 35.37 14.44 -27.05
CA LEU A 540 33.94 14.62 -26.77
C LEU A 540 33.02 14.18 -27.92
N TYR A 541 33.54 13.49 -28.94
CA TYR A 541 32.74 13.02 -30.09
C TYR A 541 31.54 12.19 -29.66
N CYS A 542 31.77 11.20 -28.80
CA CYS A 542 30.72 10.37 -28.22
C CYS A 542 29.64 11.18 -27.48
N ALA A 543 30.08 12.09 -26.61
CA ALA A 543 29.16 12.94 -25.87
C ALA A 543 28.37 13.91 -26.76
N HIS A 544 28.92 14.31 -27.91
CA HIS A 544 28.22 15.14 -28.89
C HIS A 544 27.16 14.34 -29.65
N GLU A 545 27.48 13.13 -30.09
CA GLU A 545 26.52 12.20 -30.71
C GLU A 545 25.34 11.88 -29.78
N GLU A 546 25.62 11.72 -28.49
CA GLU A 546 24.62 11.51 -27.43
C GLU A 546 23.88 12.77 -26.99
N ARG A 547 24.19 13.95 -27.57
CA ARG A 547 23.59 15.26 -27.24
C ARG A 547 23.83 15.71 -25.78
N CYS A 548 24.94 15.32 -25.18
CA CYS A 548 25.32 15.69 -23.81
C CYS A 548 26.03 17.05 -23.69
N LEU A 549 26.20 17.76 -24.80
CA LEU A 549 26.82 19.09 -24.87
C LEU A 549 25.75 20.16 -25.14
N SER A 550 26.06 21.42 -24.81
CA SER A 550 25.17 22.53 -25.16
C SER A 550 25.08 22.68 -26.69
N ARG A 551 23.98 23.29 -27.18
CA ARG A 551 23.74 23.52 -28.62
C ARG A 551 24.85 24.32 -29.31
N SER A 552 25.61 25.14 -28.59
CA SER A 552 26.71 25.89 -29.20
C SER A 552 27.82 24.96 -29.73
N ALA A 553 27.94 23.74 -29.20
CA ALA A 553 28.93 22.74 -29.64
C ALA A 553 28.72 22.30 -31.09
N ASP A 554 27.48 22.37 -31.61
CA ASP A 554 27.11 22.05 -33.00
C ASP A 554 27.78 22.99 -34.02
N HIS A 555 28.18 24.19 -33.58
CA HIS A 555 28.78 25.23 -34.42
C HIS A 555 30.27 25.42 -34.20
N MET A 556 30.91 24.59 -33.36
CA MET A 556 32.35 24.66 -33.10
C MET A 556 33.16 23.95 -34.18
N GLN A 557 34.43 24.31 -34.32
CA GLN A 557 35.35 23.70 -35.30
C GLN A 557 36.07 22.48 -34.69
N TRP A 558 35.45 21.31 -34.77
CA TRP A 558 36.01 20.04 -34.28
C TRP A 558 37.29 19.64 -35.04
N PRO A 559 38.35 19.12 -34.37
CA PRO A 559 38.48 18.80 -32.94
C PRO A 559 39.04 19.94 -32.07
N TYR A 560 39.14 21.17 -32.59
CA TYR A 560 39.87 22.26 -31.93
C TYR A 560 38.99 23.06 -30.97
N GLY A 561 39.49 23.26 -29.75
CA GLY A 561 38.78 24.00 -28.71
C GLY A 561 38.44 23.12 -27.51
N HIS A 562 37.74 23.70 -26.55
CA HIS A 562 37.41 23.05 -25.29
C HIS A 562 35.95 23.34 -24.91
N ARG A 563 35.35 22.45 -24.13
CA ARG A 563 34.08 22.68 -23.43
C ARG A 563 34.34 22.68 -21.94
N ARG A 564 33.65 23.56 -21.24
CA ARG A 564 33.67 23.63 -19.77
C ARG A 564 32.52 22.83 -19.20
N LEU A 565 32.86 21.78 -18.46
CA LEU A 565 31.92 20.81 -17.95
C LEU A 565 31.87 20.89 -16.42
N LEU A 566 30.67 21.07 -15.87
CA LEU A 566 30.39 20.91 -14.45
C LEU A 566 30.06 19.44 -14.17
N ARG A 567 31.04 18.68 -13.69
CA ARG A 567 30.91 17.26 -13.35
C ARG A 567 30.46 17.06 -11.92
N PHE A 568 29.82 15.93 -11.66
CA PHE A 568 29.38 15.48 -10.34
C PHE A 568 28.98 14.01 -10.39
N SER A 569 29.03 13.26 -9.29
CA SER A 569 28.50 11.89 -9.25
C SER A 569 27.03 11.87 -8.86
N SER A 570 26.21 11.03 -9.50
CA SER A 570 24.85 10.77 -9.08
C SER A 570 24.73 9.38 -8.46
N GLN A 571 24.13 9.30 -7.29
CA GLN A 571 23.77 8.04 -6.64
C GLN A 571 22.29 8.04 -6.31
N ILE A 572 21.59 7.05 -6.82
CA ILE A 572 20.13 6.95 -6.80
C ILE A 572 19.76 5.70 -6.02
N HIS A 573 19.17 5.89 -4.85
CA HIS A 573 18.73 4.84 -3.94
C HIS A 573 17.32 4.40 -4.28
N ASN A 574 17.03 3.11 -4.19
CA ASN A 574 15.64 2.62 -4.14
C ASN A 574 15.25 2.33 -2.68
N LEU A 575 14.57 3.29 -2.05
CA LEU A 575 14.09 3.21 -0.67
C LEU A 575 12.64 2.69 -0.56
N GLY A 576 12.08 2.25 -1.68
CA GLY A 576 10.70 1.81 -1.79
C GLY A 576 10.49 0.38 -1.29
N ARG A 577 9.45 -0.27 -1.82
CA ARG A 577 9.05 -1.64 -1.43
C ARG A 577 9.03 -2.63 -2.58
N ALA A 578 9.38 -2.17 -3.77
CA ALA A 578 9.51 -2.99 -4.96
C ALA A 578 10.74 -2.55 -5.75
N ASP A 579 11.24 -3.46 -6.59
CA ASP A 579 12.34 -3.16 -7.48
C ASP A 579 11.94 -2.07 -8.47
N PHE A 580 12.83 -1.12 -8.70
CA PHE A 580 12.68 -0.21 -9.81
C PHE A 580 13.08 -0.94 -11.09
N ARG A 581 12.19 -0.98 -12.09
CA ARG A 581 12.43 -1.67 -13.36
C ARG A 581 12.07 -0.77 -14.53
N PRO A 582 12.81 -0.85 -15.64
CA PRO A 582 12.46 -0.12 -16.84
C PRO A 582 11.09 -0.55 -17.36
N ARG A 583 10.30 0.42 -17.82
CA ARG A 583 8.94 0.17 -18.35
C ARG A 583 8.96 -0.75 -19.56
N MET A 584 9.96 -0.59 -20.43
CA MET A 584 10.07 -1.34 -21.66
C MET A 584 10.99 -2.54 -21.49
N GLY A 585 10.60 -3.66 -22.11
CA GLY A 585 11.43 -4.85 -22.19
C GLY A 585 12.63 -4.68 -23.11
N ARG A 586 13.49 -5.70 -23.13
CA ARG A 586 14.78 -5.73 -23.86
C ARG A 586 14.71 -5.34 -25.34
N HIS A 587 13.57 -5.53 -25.99
CA HIS A 587 13.36 -5.22 -27.40
C HIS A 587 13.42 -3.72 -27.73
N ALA A 588 13.19 -2.86 -26.75
CA ALA A 588 13.25 -1.40 -26.92
C ALA A 588 14.54 -0.79 -26.37
N TRP A 589 15.44 -1.61 -25.81
CA TRP A 589 16.69 -1.11 -25.26
C TRP A 589 17.64 -0.76 -26.40
N THR A 590 18.28 0.40 -26.30
CA THR A 590 19.19 0.90 -27.32
C THR A 590 20.62 0.58 -26.93
N TRP A 591 21.38 -0.05 -27.83
CA TRP A 591 22.81 -0.24 -27.63
C TRP A 591 23.53 1.09 -27.83
N HIS A 592 24.41 1.45 -26.90
CA HIS A 592 25.23 2.63 -27.07
C HIS A 592 26.70 2.29 -27.28
N GLN A 593 27.22 2.69 -28.45
CA GLN A 593 28.55 2.32 -28.90
C GLN A 593 29.65 2.91 -28.00
N CYS A 594 29.43 4.10 -27.45
CA CYS A 594 30.41 4.78 -26.60
C CYS A 594 30.53 4.16 -25.21
N HIS A 595 29.44 3.61 -24.67
CA HIS A 595 29.43 3.01 -23.34
C HIS A 595 29.46 1.48 -23.35
N ARG A 596 29.34 0.87 -24.54
CA ARG A 596 29.40 -0.58 -24.77
C ARG A 596 28.43 -1.38 -23.90
N HIS A 597 27.24 -0.84 -23.70
CA HIS A 597 26.12 -1.54 -23.05
C HIS A 597 24.78 -1.03 -23.57
N PHE A 598 23.70 -1.71 -23.18
CA PHE A 598 22.33 -1.34 -23.53
C PHE A 598 21.75 -0.36 -22.53
N HIS A 599 20.99 0.60 -23.02
CA HIS A 599 20.26 1.54 -22.20
C HIS A 599 18.76 1.20 -22.21
N SER A 600 18.20 1.01 -21.02
CA SER A 600 16.81 0.58 -20.85
C SER A 600 15.80 1.73 -20.72
N ILE A 601 16.31 2.95 -20.53
CA ILE A 601 15.55 4.20 -20.46
C ILE A 601 16.37 5.32 -21.09
N GLU A 602 15.72 6.13 -21.94
CA GLU A 602 16.41 7.19 -22.68
C GLU A 602 16.77 8.39 -21.79
N VAL A 603 15.84 8.84 -20.94
CA VAL A 603 16.04 9.99 -20.04
C VAL A 603 15.57 9.63 -18.63
N PHE A 604 16.48 9.14 -17.79
CA PHE A 604 16.17 8.85 -16.39
C PHE A 604 16.38 10.05 -15.47
N THR A 605 17.35 10.93 -15.78
CA THR A 605 17.60 12.12 -14.97
C THR A 605 17.79 13.37 -15.83
N HIS A 606 17.18 14.47 -15.42
CA HIS A 606 17.47 15.80 -15.95
C HIS A 606 18.38 16.57 -15.00
N TYR A 607 19.40 17.24 -15.55
CA TYR A 607 20.32 18.10 -14.84
C TYR A 607 20.07 19.53 -15.28
N ASP A 608 19.62 20.39 -14.37
CA ASP A 608 19.33 21.77 -14.71
C ASP A 608 20.20 22.71 -13.88
N LEU A 609 20.76 23.72 -14.54
CA LEU A 609 21.31 24.89 -13.87
C LEU A 609 20.33 26.04 -14.06
N LEU A 610 19.72 26.48 -12.96
CA LEU A 610 18.66 27.47 -12.95
C LEU A 610 19.17 28.80 -12.38
N THR A 611 18.62 29.93 -12.81
CA THR A 611 18.78 31.19 -12.08
C THR A 611 18.13 31.10 -10.70
N LEU A 612 18.42 32.05 -9.81
CA LEU A 612 17.71 32.17 -8.52
C LEU A 612 16.19 32.39 -8.69
N ASN A 613 15.76 32.86 -9.87
CA ASN A 613 14.36 33.03 -10.22
C ASN A 613 13.71 31.75 -10.79
N GLY A 614 14.49 30.68 -10.98
CA GLY A 614 14.01 29.38 -11.49
C GLY A 614 14.02 29.24 -13.02
N SER A 615 14.53 30.21 -13.78
CA SER A 615 14.68 30.07 -15.23
C SER A 615 15.88 29.20 -15.58
N LYS A 616 15.72 28.27 -16.53
CA LYS A 616 16.80 27.38 -16.97
C LYS A 616 17.87 28.15 -17.75
N VAL A 617 19.13 28.03 -17.33
CA VAL A 617 20.30 28.69 -17.93
C VAL A 617 21.15 27.69 -18.71
N ALA A 618 21.34 26.50 -18.15
CA ALA A 618 21.94 25.38 -18.83
C ALA A 618 21.16 24.10 -18.52
N GLU A 619 21.18 23.19 -19.47
CA GLU A 619 20.62 21.87 -19.34
C GLU A 619 21.72 20.85 -19.61
N GLY A 620 21.79 19.86 -18.75
CA GLY A 620 22.47 18.61 -18.99
C GLY A 620 21.47 17.48 -18.83
N HIS A 621 21.86 16.34 -19.34
CA HIS A 621 21.20 15.10 -19.03
C HIS A 621 22.25 14.03 -19.16
N LYS A 622 22.05 12.96 -18.41
CA LYS A 622 22.75 11.73 -18.70
C LYS A 622 21.95 11.08 -19.83
N ALA A 623 22.47 11.21 -21.04
CA ALA A 623 21.94 10.46 -22.15
C ALA A 623 22.10 8.99 -21.79
N SER A 624 20.96 8.34 -21.58
CA SER A 624 20.81 6.90 -21.62
C SER A 624 21.47 6.11 -20.45
N PHE A 625 20.65 5.30 -19.78
CA PHE A 625 20.95 4.73 -18.45
C PHE A 625 21.01 3.21 -18.46
N CYS A 626 21.99 2.70 -17.72
CA CYS A 626 22.13 1.30 -17.31
C CYS A 626 21.64 1.18 -15.86
N LEU A 627 20.45 0.63 -15.64
CA LEU A 627 19.95 0.46 -14.28
C LEU A 627 20.57 -0.81 -13.68
N GLU A 628 21.45 -0.66 -12.70
CA GLU A 628 22.06 -1.79 -12.00
C GLU A 628 22.22 -1.57 -10.50
N ASP A 629 22.41 -2.68 -9.78
CA ASP A 629 22.74 -2.63 -8.36
C ASP A 629 24.25 -2.39 -8.20
N THR A 630 24.71 -1.14 -8.29
CA THR A 630 26.14 -0.83 -8.13
C THR A 630 26.65 -1.33 -6.78
N ASN A 631 25.92 -1.02 -5.71
CA ASN A 631 26.20 -1.53 -4.37
C ASN A 631 24.89 -1.64 -3.54
N CYS A 632 24.95 -2.46 -2.50
CA CYS A 632 23.85 -2.69 -1.57
C CYS A 632 24.37 -2.65 -0.12
N PRO A 633 23.50 -2.37 0.87
CA PRO A 633 23.82 -2.53 2.27
C PRO A 633 24.29 -3.96 2.62
N GLU A 634 25.04 -4.09 3.70
CA GLU A 634 25.48 -5.39 4.20
C GLU A 634 24.29 -6.34 4.42
N GLY A 635 24.39 -7.55 3.88
CA GLY A 635 23.32 -8.56 3.96
C GLY A 635 22.37 -8.58 2.75
N LEU A 636 22.40 -7.58 1.86
CA LEU A 636 21.68 -7.61 0.59
C LEU A 636 22.62 -8.01 -0.56
N GLN A 637 22.10 -8.79 -1.50
CA GLN A 637 22.81 -9.19 -2.71
C GLN A 637 22.38 -8.34 -3.91
N ARG A 638 23.36 -7.95 -4.73
CA ARG A 638 23.15 -7.32 -6.04
C ARG A 638 22.48 -8.32 -7.00
N ARG A 639 21.44 -7.90 -7.70
CA ARG A 639 20.67 -8.75 -8.64
C ARG A 639 20.69 -8.22 -10.07
N PHE A 640 20.59 -6.91 -10.25
CA PHE A 640 20.56 -6.29 -11.57
C PHE A 640 21.97 -5.89 -12.02
N ALA A 641 22.26 -6.12 -13.29
CA ALA A 641 23.54 -5.82 -13.91
C ALA A 641 23.36 -5.60 -15.42
N CYS A 642 24.03 -4.59 -15.98
CA CYS A 642 23.88 -4.27 -17.40
C CYS A 642 24.80 -5.06 -18.33
N ALA A 643 25.89 -5.60 -17.77
CA ALA A 643 26.83 -6.43 -18.52
C ALA A 643 26.11 -7.65 -19.14
N ASN A 644 26.58 -8.07 -20.32
CA ASN A 644 26.08 -9.26 -21.03
C ASN A 644 24.56 -9.24 -21.31
N PHE A 645 23.98 -8.07 -21.55
CA PHE A 645 22.54 -7.91 -21.78
C PHE A 645 21.70 -8.47 -20.62
N GLY A 646 22.22 -8.28 -19.40
CA GLY A 646 21.58 -8.67 -18.16
C GLY A 646 20.27 -7.92 -17.88
N GLU A 647 19.53 -8.38 -16.89
CA GLU A 647 18.34 -7.67 -16.44
C GLU A 647 18.74 -6.37 -15.74
N GLN A 648 18.02 -5.29 -16.09
CA GLN A 648 18.26 -3.97 -15.56
C GLN A 648 17.17 -3.57 -14.56
N GLY A 649 17.58 -2.86 -13.53
CA GLY A 649 16.74 -2.38 -12.45
C GLY A 649 17.56 -1.97 -11.23
N VAL A 650 16.89 -1.46 -10.21
CA VAL A 650 17.49 -1.15 -8.90
C VAL A 650 16.69 -1.87 -7.82
N SER A 651 17.35 -2.81 -7.15
CA SER A 651 16.78 -3.61 -6.06
C SER A 651 16.41 -2.74 -4.87
N VAL A 652 15.37 -3.14 -4.13
CA VAL A 652 14.98 -2.50 -2.87
C VAL A 652 16.18 -2.45 -1.91
N GLY A 653 16.47 -1.27 -1.37
CA GLY A 653 17.56 -1.02 -0.44
C GLY A 653 18.93 -0.81 -1.10
N CYS A 654 19.09 -1.11 -2.39
CA CYS A 654 20.32 -0.88 -3.13
C CYS A 654 20.31 0.49 -3.81
N TRP A 655 21.44 0.84 -4.43
CA TRP A 655 21.57 2.07 -5.20
C TRP A 655 22.40 1.89 -6.46
N ASP A 656 22.09 2.71 -7.45
CA ASP A 656 22.82 2.83 -8.70
C ASP A 656 23.69 4.10 -8.66
N THR A 657 24.98 3.98 -9.00
CA THR A 657 25.96 5.08 -8.92
C THR A 657 26.61 5.35 -10.26
N TYR A 658 26.33 6.53 -10.78
CA TYR A 658 27.00 7.12 -11.93
C TYR A 658 28.07 8.07 -11.45
N ARG A 659 29.33 7.65 -11.58
CA ARG A 659 30.48 8.41 -11.10
C ARG A 659 30.77 9.62 -11.98
N HIS A 660 31.31 10.68 -11.39
CA HIS A 660 31.64 11.94 -12.07
C HIS A 660 32.60 11.81 -13.27
N ASP A 661 33.37 10.73 -13.38
CA ASP A 661 34.40 10.50 -14.41
C ASP A 661 33.83 9.93 -15.73
N ILE A 662 32.62 9.42 -15.72
CA ILE A 662 32.00 8.83 -16.92
C ILE A 662 31.49 9.93 -17.88
N ASP A 663 31.30 9.56 -19.15
CA ASP A 663 30.77 10.48 -20.15
C ASP A 663 29.29 10.83 -19.90
N CYS A 664 28.87 12.05 -20.28
CA CYS A 664 27.54 12.63 -20.05
C CYS A 664 27.14 12.84 -18.57
N GLN A 665 28.07 12.71 -17.63
CA GLN A 665 27.84 12.97 -16.22
C GLN A 665 28.25 14.41 -15.84
N TRP A 666 27.61 15.38 -16.49
CA TRP A 666 27.89 16.80 -16.31
C TRP A 666 26.73 17.70 -16.77
N ILE A 667 26.85 19.00 -16.48
CA ILE A 667 26.20 20.07 -17.24
C ILE A 667 27.27 20.82 -18.02
N ASP A 668 27.08 21.00 -19.32
CA ASP A 668 27.95 21.85 -20.13
C ASP A 668 27.64 23.32 -19.83
N ILE A 669 28.60 24.00 -19.20
CA ILE A 669 28.47 25.38 -18.73
C ILE A 669 29.35 26.35 -19.52
N THR A 670 29.80 25.95 -20.71
CA THR A 670 30.69 26.77 -21.56
C THR A 670 30.11 28.15 -21.84
N ASP A 671 28.80 28.23 -22.06
CA ASP A 671 28.08 29.47 -22.42
C ASP A 671 27.49 30.19 -21.19
N VAL A 672 27.71 29.66 -19.98
CA VAL A 672 27.13 30.19 -18.74
C VAL A 672 28.07 31.25 -18.16
N PRO A 673 27.59 32.49 -17.90
CA PRO A 673 28.41 33.51 -17.26
C PRO A 673 28.64 33.20 -15.77
N PRO A 674 29.63 33.84 -15.12
CA PRO A 674 29.76 33.81 -13.66
C PRO A 674 28.50 34.33 -12.97
N GLY A 675 28.11 33.70 -11.87
CA GLY A 675 26.88 34.04 -11.17
C GLY A 675 26.52 33.08 -10.03
N SER A 676 25.36 33.33 -9.43
CA SER A 676 24.74 32.43 -8.45
C SER A 676 23.52 31.76 -9.07
N TYR A 677 23.47 30.44 -8.94
CA TYR A 677 22.54 29.56 -9.61
C TYR A 677 21.96 28.55 -8.61
N THR A 678 20.87 27.92 -9.00
CA THR A 678 20.34 26.72 -8.34
C THR A 678 20.64 25.53 -9.24
N PHE A 679 21.46 24.61 -8.76
CA PHE A 679 21.68 23.33 -9.43
C PHE A 679 20.58 22.37 -9.02
N GLN A 680 19.96 21.70 -9.99
CA GLN A 680 18.86 20.79 -9.76
C GLN A 680 19.10 19.48 -10.51
N VAL A 681 18.81 18.37 -9.84
CA VAL A 681 18.68 17.07 -10.50
C VAL A 681 17.30 16.51 -10.23
N VAL A 682 16.65 16.02 -11.29
CA VAL A 682 15.34 15.37 -11.20
C VAL A 682 15.47 13.94 -11.70
N VAL A 683 15.17 12.96 -10.84
CA VAL A 683 15.11 11.54 -11.18
C VAL A 683 13.70 11.16 -11.64
N ASN A 684 13.59 10.29 -12.64
CA ASN A 684 12.32 9.89 -13.26
C ASN A 684 11.39 11.09 -13.58
N PRO A 685 11.89 12.13 -14.28
CA PRO A 685 11.23 13.43 -14.41
C PRO A 685 9.89 13.40 -15.16
N LYS A 686 9.69 12.37 -16.00
CA LYS A 686 8.48 12.18 -16.80
C LYS A 686 7.45 11.26 -16.13
N HIS A 687 7.77 10.73 -14.95
CA HIS A 687 6.97 9.70 -14.26
C HIS A 687 6.67 8.52 -15.22
N GLU A 688 7.71 8.02 -15.89
CA GLU A 688 7.57 6.91 -16.85
C GLU A 688 7.37 5.58 -16.14
N VAL A 689 8.00 5.44 -14.96
CA VAL A 689 7.88 4.30 -14.05
C VAL A 689 7.20 4.76 -12.77
N ALA A 690 6.39 3.88 -12.19
CA ALA A 690 5.67 4.14 -10.96
C ALA A 690 6.58 4.18 -9.74
N GLU A 691 6.29 5.11 -8.82
CA GLU A 691 6.97 5.24 -7.53
C GLU A 691 5.97 5.49 -6.42
N SER A 692 6.36 5.19 -5.18
CA SER A 692 5.54 5.40 -4.00
C SER A 692 5.53 6.86 -3.52
N ASP A 693 6.58 7.62 -3.82
CA ASP A 693 6.67 9.06 -3.61
C ASP A 693 7.46 9.66 -4.78
N PHE A 694 6.94 10.72 -5.40
CA PHE A 694 7.63 11.48 -6.45
C PHE A 694 8.19 12.80 -5.93
N SER A 695 7.84 13.19 -4.70
CA SER A 695 8.15 14.51 -4.16
C SER A 695 9.58 14.65 -3.62
N ASN A 696 10.30 13.53 -3.55
CA ASN A 696 11.70 13.35 -3.17
C ASN A 696 12.63 13.04 -4.36
N ASN A 697 12.09 12.94 -5.58
CA ASN A 697 12.86 12.75 -6.81
C ASN A 697 13.74 13.94 -7.21
N VAL A 698 13.49 15.10 -6.61
CA VAL A 698 14.19 16.35 -6.92
C VAL A 698 15.19 16.68 -5.84
N MET A 699 16.45 16.83 -6.24
CA MET A 699 17.51 17.38 -5.40
C MET A 699 17.90 18.77 -5.90
N ARG A 700 18.17 19.69 -4.97
CA ARG A 700 18.63 21.05 -5.26
C ARG A 700 19.81 21.43 -4.38
N CYS A 701 20.81 22.07 -4.98
CA CYS A 701 21.95 22.68 -4.29
C CYS A 701 22.09 24.13 -4.75
N GLN A 702 22.61 25.00 -3.88
CA GLN A 702 23.04 26.32 -4.32
C GLN A 702 24.39 26.19 -5.03
N CYS A 703 24.51 26.78 -6.22
CA CYS A 703 25.70 26.71 -7.04
C CYS A 703 26.23 28.14 -7.26
N LYS A 704 27.46 28.41 -6.82
CA LYS A 704 28.16 29.66 -7.11
C LYS A 704 29.27 29.39 -8.11
N TYR A 705 29.30 30.15 -9.20
CA TYR A 705 30.31 30.02 -10.25
C TYR A 705 30.99 31.37 -10.48
N ASP A 706 32.31 31.44 -10.33
CA ASP A 706 33.09 32.68 -10.52
C ASP A 706 33.78 32.79 -11.89
N GLY A 707 33.58 31.81 -12.78
CA GLY A 707 34.28 31.73 -14.06
C GLY A 707 35.56 30.89 -14.03
N GLN A 708 36.03 30.45 -12.86
CA GLN A 708 37.20 29.57 -12.71
C GLN A 708 36.93 28.37 -11.79
N ARG A 709 36.06 28.56 -10.79
CA ARG A 709 35.70 27.60 -9.76
C ARG A 709 34.20 27.58 -9.57
N VAL A 710 33.73 26.45 -9.07
CA VAL A 710 32.34 26.23 -8.68
C VAL A 710 32.30 25.84 -7.21
N TRP A 711 31.29 26.34 -6.50
CA TRP A 711 30.98 25.91 -5.13
C TRP A 711 29.55 25.43 -5.06
N MET A 712 29.38 24.24 -4.48
CA MET A 712 28.10 23.61 -4.23
C MET A 712 27.80 23.65 -2.73
N HIS A 713 26.67 24.24 -2.36
CA HIS A 713 26.24 24.46 -0.98
C HIS A 713 24.87 23.86 -0.68
#